data_AF-A0AA91PWX0-F1
#
_entry.id   AF-A0AA91PWX0-F1
#
_cell.length_a   1.000
_cell.length_b   1.000
_cell.length_c   1.000
_cell.angle_alpha   90.00
_cell.angle_beta   90.00
_cell.angle_gamma   90.00
#
_symmetry.space_group_name_H-M   'P 1'
#
loop_
_entity.id
_entity.type
_entity.pdbx_description
1 polymer ?
#
loop_
_entity_poly.entity_id
_entity_poly.type
_entity_poly.pdbx_seq_one_letter_code
_entity_poly.pdbx_strand_id
1 'polypeptide(L)'
;MISAVFIYNAIGDVLMVKLYKDSVKRNVSDIFRLQVITPSTRTSSRETVSPVLTLGSTSFLYVHTAHLWFVAVTRSNQDASVVMEFLESLVALFEQLFASNSSRALTEDDITANFADIYEVLDEVADFGFPTNTEAAHVASVVPGLRIGAPRSRSVADSNNNGSSKPSEKSMNDPAYDISKVPWREQGLKYRRNEIHLNVDEKVHVLIDARGQALRSYIDGTITMKTRLSGMPVCRFGLADERDDALGSVSLDDFKFHQCVDLAMYDSEHVIRFVPPDGTFQLMSYHLARRGSLPFSLIPRVDELPDKLCLTLHIRSNYPAKTLATGVQIRVPVFKNVGRVTAHASVGKAQFDPETSAVVWRLNKVHGETHGQLSVEMPYGEGFSGWSRPPISMDFKMDTYSASRLAVRYLKVVEKANYRTVKWVRYTTHAGSYEVESRKFSNGETSIEIKGSVREKDVFIVQSGSGNVNDNFMELLILISACKTASAKRVTVVLPFFPYSRQPENPKVAMDGQSKNANNNVFSHFLSKPKEIVTNASAINLLGAVDENGRGSSGYKQWVSPSGTLVASLLTTAGADRCITMDLHDPQFQGFFDIQVDNLYSRPLFKRYIMDYVPNYRDCVIVSPDSGGAKRATAIADAIGCSFALIHKERKIKVTQETVGSPLLSASVSMASTNSTTQMTNPSMLVGDVKGRVCVLIDDLADTCTTITRAAKLLKDTGASFVYCLVTHGVFSGDAIEKVLVSDIDKLVTTNSIPQADNVAFLGEKRFEVLDVSRIFAEAIRRIHNGESVSMLFDQGW
;
A
#
# COMPACT_ATOMS: atom_id res chain seq x y z
N MET A 1 -28.81 22.66 22.63
CA MET A 1 -27.40 22.33 22.31
C MET A 1 -26.79 23.33 21.33
N ILE A 2 -27.22 23.32 20.07
CA ILE A 2 -26.97 24.35 19.05
C ILE A 2 -27.39 25.75 19.56
N SER A 3 -26.69 26.82 19.16
CA SER A 3 -27.06 28.20 19.51
C SER A 3 -27.86 28.90 18.39
N ALA A 4 -27.53 28.63 17.14
CA ALA A 4 -28.24 29.15 15.96
C ALA A 4 -28.05 28.24 14.75
N VAL A 5 -29.01 28.27 13.82
CA VAL A 5 -28.92 27.66 12.49
C VAL A 5 -29.07 28.77 11.44
N PHE A 6 -28.19 28.78 10.45
CA PHE A 6 -28.21 29.68 9.31
C PHE A 6 -28.27 28.86 8.02
N ILE A 7 -29.00 29.38 7.03
CA ILE A 7 -29.01 28.84 5.67
C ILE A 7 -28.56 29.95 4.72
N TYR A 8 -27.56 29.67 3.90
CA TYR A 8 -27.00 30.60 2.92
C TYR A 8 -27.17 30.10 1.48
N ASN A 9 -27.28 31.02 0.53
CA ASN A 9 -27.13 30.70 -0.89
C ASN A 9 -25.66 30.51 -1.29
N ALA A 10 -25.41 30.10 -2.54
CA ALA A 10 -24.06 29.85 -3.07
C ALA A 10 -23.12 31.07 -3.05
N ILE A 11 -23.66 32.30 -2.99
CA ILE A 11 -22.90 33.57 -2.94
C ILE A 11 -22.55 33.93 -1.48
N GLY A 12 -23.29 33.38 -0.51
CA GLY A 12 -23.10 33.57 0.92
C GLY A 12 -24.04 34.57 1.56
N ASP A 13 -25.16 34.92 0.90
CA ASP A 13 -26.22 35.70 1.52
C ASP A 13 -27.13 34.81 2.37
N VAL A 14 -27.57 35.32 3.52
CA VAL A 14 -28.39 34.58 4.49
C VAL A 14 -29.84 34.55 4.04
N LEU A 15 -30.30 33.37 3.59
CA LEU A 15 -31.69 33.11 3.24
C LEU A 15 -32.58 32.99 4.48
N MET A 16 -32.08 32.30 5.51
CA MET A 16 -32.80 32.08 6.76
C MET A 16 -31.85 32.05 7.96
N VAL A 17 -32.33 32.52 9.10
CA VAL A 17 -31.67 32.39 10.39
C VAL A 17 -32.68 32.01 11.47
N LYS A 18 -32.35 31.00 12.26
CA LYS A 18 -33.06 30.61 13.48
C LYS A 18 -32.10 30.72 14.66
N LEU A 19 -32.46 31.52 15.66
CA LEU A 19 -31.69 31.66 16.90
C LEU A 19 -32.39 30.88 18.00
N TYR A 20 -31.69 29.91 18.61
CA TYR A 20 -32.18 29.15 19.76
C TYR A 20 -31.65 29.68 21.10
N LYS A 21 -30.57 30.47 21.07
CA LYS A 21 -29.94 31.07 22.25
C LYS A 21 -29.42 32.48 21.95
N ASP A 22 -29.74 33.43 22.83
CA ASP A 22 -29.29 34.84 22.76
C ASP A 22 -27.76 35.04 22.77
N SER A 23 -27.01 33.98 23.07
CA SER A 23 -25.53 33.92 23.01
C SER A 23 -24.91 34.26 21.65
N VAL A 24 -25.68 34.19 20.55
CA VAL A 24 -25.22 34.44 19.17
C VAL A 24 -26.05 35.56 18.56
N LYS A 25 -25.38 36.58 17.99
CA LYS A 25 -26.02 37.68 17.26
C LYS A 25 -25.95 37.43 15.76
N ARG A 26 -26.89 37.99 14.99
CA ARG A 26 -26.98 37.82 13.52
C ARG A 26 -25.67 38.15 12.79
N ASN A 27 -24.92 39.17 13.23
CA ASN A 27 -23.63 39.61 12.67
C ASN A 27 -22.55 38.51 12.61
N VAL A 28 -22.72 37.41 13.34
CA VAL A 28 -21.83 36.23 13.25
C VAL A 28 -21.92 35.58 11.86
N SER A 29 -22.98 35.82 11.09
CA SER A 29 -23.14 35.28 9.74
C SER A 29 -22.09 35.79 8.74
N ASP A 30 -21.65 37.04 8.89
CA ASP A 30 -20.65 37.67 8.00
C ASP A 30 -19.27 37.03 8.15
N ILE A 31 -18.95 36.59 9.38
CA ILE A 31 -17.68 35.91 9.68
C ILE A 31 -17.58 34.60 8.88
N PHE A 32 -18.67 33.82 8.85
CA PHE A 32 -18.71 32.57 8.08
C PHE A 32 -18.57 32.83 6.56
N ARG A 33 -19.33 33.81 6.02
CA ARG A 33 -19.23 34.18 4.59
C ARG A 33 -17.78 34.54 4.21
N LEU A 34 -17.14 35.41 4.98
CA LEU A 34 -15.79 35.90 4.69
C LEU A 34 -14.67 34.86 4.85
N GLN A 35 -14.89 33.80 5.65
CA GLN A 35 -13.86 32.78 5.93
C GLN A 35 -14.04 31.50 5.12
N VAL A 36 -15.28 31.14 4.77
CA VAL A 36 -15.60 29.86 4.09
C VAL A 36 -16.11 30.07 2.66
N ILE A 37 -17.05 30.99 2.45
CA ILE A 37 -17.77 31.14 1.16
C ILE A 37 -17.00 32.05 0.19
N THR A 38 -16.37 33.12 0.69
CA THR A 38 -15.59 34.07 -0.12
C THR A 38 -14.11 34.05 0.28
N PRO A 39 -13.32 33.02 -0.11
CA PRO A 39 -11.88 32.94 0.20
C PRO A 39 -11.06 33.91 -0.67
N SER A 40 -11.21 35.21 -0.43
CA SER A 40 -10.58 36.27 -1.24
C SER A 40 -9.14 36.63 -0.82
N THR A 41 -8.60 36.03 0.25
CA THR A 41 -7.22 36.30 0.71
C THR A 41 -6.52 35.08 1.33
N ARG A 42 -6.07 34.12 0.50
CA ARG A 42 -4.80 33.42 0.80
C ARG A 42 -4.11 32.79 -0.41
N THR A 43 -2.80 32.97 -0.43
CA THR A 43 -1.84 32.35 -1.36
C THR A 43 -1.59 30.89 -1.02
N SER A 44 -1.10 30.14 -2.02
CA SER A 44 -0.52 28.78 -1.94
C SER A 44 -1.43 27.63 -1.47
N SER A 45 -1.64 26.68 -2.38
CA SER A 45 -2.29 25.36 -2.20
C SER A 45 -3.82 25.39 -1.95
N ARG A 46 -4.51 24.37 -2.50
CA ARG A 46 -5.89 24.05 -2.15
C ARG A 46 -5.90 23.34 -0.81
N GLU A 47 -5.83 24.08 0.29
CA GLU A 47 -6.13 23.51 1.61
C GLU A 47 -7.60 23.07 1.64
N THR A 48 -7.85 21.81 1.99
CA THR A 48 -9.19 21.27 2.20
C THR A 48 -9.85 21.98 3.38
N VAL A 49 -10.86 22.80 3.11
CA VAL A 49 -11.60 23.52 4.15
C VAL A 49 -12.35 22.52 5.04
N SER A 50 -12.10 22.59 6.35
CA SER A 50 -12.72 21.72 7.34
C SER A 50 -14.22 22.04 7.50
N PRO A 51 -15.14 21.03 7.52
CA PRO A 51 -16.56 21.23 7.78
C PRO A 51 -16.86 21.75 9.20
N VAL A 52 -15.86 21.70 10.09
CA VAL A 52 -15.89 22.35 11.41
C VAL A 52 -14.82 23.44 11.44
N LEU A 53 -15.25 24.69 11.60
CA LEU A 53 -14.41 25.87 11.71
C LEU A 53 -14.60 26.51 13.10
N THR A 54 -13.53 26.69 13.86
CA THR A 54 -13.59 27.35 15.18
C THR A 54 -12.84 28.68 15.14
N LEU A 55 -13.54 29.77 15.44
CA LEU A 55 -13.02 31.13 15.47
C LEU A 55 -13.24 31.74 16.86
N GLY A 56 -12.17 31.80 17.65
CA GLY A 56 -12.22 32.27 19.03
C GLY A 56 -13.12 31.37 19.89
N SER A 57 -14.24 31.92 20.38
CA SER A 57 -15.23 31.23 21.23
C SER A 57 -16.48 30.76 20.47
N THR A 58 -16.40 30.64 19.15
CA THR A 58 -17.54 30.26 18.30
C THR A 58 -17.10 29.20 17.29
N SER A 59 -17.80 28.07 17.28
CA SER A 59 -17.60 26.97 16.34
C SER A 59 -18.77 26.91 15.37
N PHE A 60 -18.43 26.89 14.08
CA PHE A 60 -19.32 26.74 12.95
C PHE A 60 -19.18 25.32 12.42
N LEU A 61 -20.29 24.60 12.33
CA LEU A 61 -20.37 23.27 11.74
C LEU A 61 -21.28 23.39 10.53
N TYR A 62 -20.87 22.89 9.37
CA TYR A 62 -21.63 23.10 8.15
C TYR A 62 -21.66 21.90 7.20
N VAL A 63 -22.78 21.82 6.48
CA VAL A 63 -23.02 20.92 5.36
C VAL A 63 -23.31 21.78 4.13
N HIS A 64 -22.80 21.38 2.97
CA HIS A 64 -23.00 22.10 1.69
C HIS A 64 -23.67 21.19 0.67
N THR A 65 -24.92 21.50 0.33
CA THR A 65 -25.63 20.96 -0.82
C THR A 65 -25.23 21.77 -2.07
N ALA A 66 -25.51 21.28 -3.29
CA ALA A 66 -24.97 21.85 -4.54
C ALA A 66 -25.12 23.38 -4.74
N HIS A 67 -26.08 24.04 -4.08
CA HIS A 67 -26.35 25.48 -4.17
C HIS A 67 -26.58 26.18 -2.82
N LEU A 68 -26.46 25.47 -1.70
CA LEU A 68 -26.92 25.92 -0.37
C LEU A 68 -25.96 25.48 0.74
N TRP A 69 -25.73 26.36 1.71
CA TRP A 69 -24.94 26.07 2.91
C TRP A 69 -25.83 26.03 4.14
N PHE A 70 -25.83 24.91 4.87
CA PHE A 70 -26.51 24.74 6.14
C PHE A 70 -25.47 24.83 7.26
N VAL A 71 -25.63 25.78 8.18
CA VAL A 71 -24.59 26.10 9.17
C VAL A 71 -25.19 26.14 10.57
N ALA A 72 -24.76 25.23 11.44
CA ALA A 72 -25.00 25.29 12.87
C ALA A 72 -23.88 26.07 13.58
N VAL A 73 -24.26 26.99 14.45
CA VAL A 73 -23.33 27.79 15.26
C VAL A 73 -23.46 27.38 16.72
N THR A 74 -22.31 27.15 17.36
CA THR A 74 -22.17 26.79 18.79
C THR A 74 -21.14 27.68 19.46
N ARG A 75 -21.28 27.93 20.77
CA ARG A 75 -20.29 28.67 21.59
C ARG A 75 -19.81 27.89 22.81
N SER A 76 -20.23 26.63 22.92
CA SER A 76 -19.82 25.68 23.94
C SER A 76 -19.27 24.44 23.25
N ASN A 77 -18.41 23.67 23.92
CA ASN A 77 -17.99 22.36 23.42
C ASN A 77 -19.23 21.45 23.38
N GLN A 78 -19.70 21.10 22.18
CA GLN A 78 -20.85 20.21 21.93
C GLN A 78 -20.35 19.04 21.06
N ASP A 79 -21.08 17.92 21.08
CA ASP A 79 -20.74 16.81 20.18
C ASP A 79 -20.96 17.23 18.72
N ALA A 80 -19.87 17.28 17.96
CA ALA A 80 -19.90 17.63 16.55
C ALA A 80 -20.63 16.59 15.70
N SER A 81 -20.62 15.31 16.11
CA SER A 81 -21.26 14.23 15.35
C SER A 81 -22.77 14.42 15.31
N VAL A 82 -23.41 14.63 16.46
CA VAL A 82 -24.85 14.89 16.61
C VAL A 82 -25.29 16.17 15.89
N VAL A 83 -24.46 17.24 15.89
CA VAL A 83 -24.78 18.47 15.15
C VAL A 83 -24.70 18.24 13.63
N MET A 84 -23.71 17.49 13.15
CA MET A 84 -23.60 17.16 11.71
C MET A 84 -24.72 16.21 11.26
N GLU A 85 -25.05 15.19 12.06
CA GLU A 85 -26.17 14.28 11.83
C GLU A 85 -27.51 15.02 11.79
N PHE A 86 -27.72 15.99 12.69
CA PHE A 86 -28.88 16.88 12.66
C PHE A 86 -28.92 17.72 11.38
N LEU A 87 -27.80 18.30 10.93
CA LEU A 87 -27.76 19.09 9.70
C LEU A 87 -28.07 18.23 8.46
N GLU A 88 -27.47 17.04 8.32
CA GLU A 88 -27.77 16.11 7.22
C GLU A 88 -29.23 15.63 7.26
N SER A 89 -29.76 15.32 8.46
CA SER A 89 -31.16 14.94 8.64
C SER A 89 -32.12 16.08 8.28
N LEU A 90 -31.77 17.32 8.62
CA LEU A 90 -32.55 18.52 8.29
C LEU A 90 -32.58 18.78 6.78
N VAL A 91 -31.44 18.60 6.08
CA VAL A 91 -31.38 18.67 4.61
C VAL A 91 -32.28 17.61 3.98
N ALA A 92 -32.16 16.35 4.42
CA ALA A 92 -32.99 15.25 3.92
C ALA A 92 -34.49 15.46 4.19
N LEU A 93 -34.84 16.01 5.36
CA LEU A 93 -36.21 16.39 5.71
C LEU A 93 -36.75 17.50 4.79
N PHE A 94 -35.96 18.54 4.51
CA PHE A 94 -36.37 19.62 3.61
C PHE A 94 -36.51 19.15 2.16
N GLU A 95 -35.65 18.24 1.68
CA GLU A 95 -35.79 17.61 0.37
C GLU A 95 -37.05 16.72 0.28
N GLN A 96 -37.47 16.07 1.37
CA GLN A 96 -38.71 15.28 1.39
C GLN A 96 -39.98 16.14 1.44
N LEU A 97 -39.94 17.28 2.12
CA LEU A 97 -41.11 18.14 2.35
C LEU A 97 -41.34 19.19 1.26
N PHE A 98 -40.27 19.85 0.80
CA PHE A 98 -40.38 21.06 -0.01
C PHE A 98 -39.90 20.89 -1.46
N ALA A 99 -39.10 19.86 -1.78
CA ALA A 99 -38.68 19.63 -3.16
C ALA A 99 -39.87 19.18 -4.02
N SER A 100 -40.15 19.95 -5.08
CA SER A 100 -41.24 19.69 -6.03
C SER A 100 -41.16 18.32 -6.75
N ASN A 101 -40.02 17.64 -6.70
CA ASN A 101 -39.85 16.23 -7.04
C ASN A 101 -38.82 15.60 -6.09
N SER A 102 -39.09 14.38 -5.61
CA SER A 102 -38.25 13.60 -4.64
C SER A 102 -36.89 13.12 -5.19
N SER A 103 -36.31 13.84 -6.16
CA SER A 103 -35.01 13.55 -6.80
C SER A 103 -34.32 14.83 -7.29
N ARG A 104 -34.81 16.01 -6.91
CA ARG A 104 -34.20 17.31 -7.19
C ARG A 104 -33.65 17.89 -5.88
N ALA A 105 -32.39 18.32 -5.90
CA ALA A 105 -31.78 19.03 -4.78
C ALA A 105 -32.51 20.36 -4.50
N LEU A 106 -32.63 20.71 -3.22
CA LEU A 106 -33.30 21.92 -2.74
C LEU A 106 -32.70 23.20 -3.36
N THR A 107 -33.55 24.15 -3.77
CA THR A 107 -33.12 25.45 -4.32
C THR A 107 -33.43 26.64 -3.39
N GLU A 108 -32.84 27.79 -3.72
CA GLU A 108 -33.10 29.09 -3.08
C GLU A 108 -34.59 29.52 -3.22
N ASP A 109 -35.21 29.23 -4.37
CA ASP A 109 -36.64 29.46 -4.61
C ASP A 109 -37.52 28.61 -3.67
N ASP A 110 -37.17 27.33 -3.47
CA ASP A 110 -37.94 26.41 -2.63
C ASP A 110 -37.93 26.86 -1.15
N ILE A 111 -36.82 27.43 -0.67
CA ILE A 111 -36.69 27.97 0.69
C ILE A 111 -37.47 29.28 0.85
N THR A 112 -37.32 30.21 -0.10
CA THR A 112 -37.97 31.52 -0.02
C THR A 112 -39.49 31.44 -0.19
N ALA A 113 -39.99 30.52 -1.02
CA ALA A 113 -41.42 30.30 -1.21
C ALA A 113 -42.12 29.65 0.01
N ASN A 114 -41.41 28.85 0.81
CA ASN A 114 -41.95 28.12 1.96
C ASN A 114 -41.40 28.62 3.31
N PHE A 115 -40.97 29.89 3.37
CA PHE A 115 -40.26 30.47 4.53
C PHE A 115 -40.99 30.26 5.88
N ALA A 116 -42.30 30.45 5.93
CA ALA A 116 -43.09 30.27 7.14
C ALA A 116 -43.15 28.80 7.57
N ASP A 117 -43.47 27.91 6.62
CA ASP A 117 -43.58 26.47 6.85
C ASP A 117 -42.23 25.89 7.34
N ILE A 118 -41.10 26.33 6.77
CA ILE A 118 -39.74 25.94 7.18
C ILE A 118 -39.41 26.45 8.60
N TYR A 119 -39.87 27.65 8.98
CA TYR A 119 -39.58 28.22 10.30
C TYR A 119 -40.32 27.46 11.42
N GLU A 120 -41.55 27.00 11.16
CA GLU A 120 -42.30 26.11 12.06
C GLU A 120 -41.65 24.72 12.17
N VAL A 121 -41.19 24.14 11.05
CA VAL A 121 -40.41 22.89 11.08
C VAL A 121 -39.14 23.04 11.92
N LEU A 122 -38.44 24.17 11.84
CA LEU A 122 -37.24 24.45 12.64
C LEU A 122 -37.51 24.60 14.14
N ASP A 123 -38.72 25.02 14.54
CA ASP A 123 -39.14 25.01 15.95
C ASP A 123 -39.41 23.58 16.44
N GLU A 124 -40.09 22.75 15.64
CA GLU A 124 -40.44 21.39 16.03
C GLU A 124 -39.23 20.45 16.11
N VAL A 125 -38.30 20.52 15.14
CA VAL A 125 -37.14 19.61 15.04
C VAL A 125 -35.99 19.92 16.02
N ALA A 126 -36.02 21.06 16.73
CA ALA A 126 -34.97 21.45 17.65
C ALA A 126 -35.40 22.41 18.78
N ASP A 127 -35.88 21.87 19.91
CA ASP A 127 -36.21 22.69 21.09
C ASP A 127 -34.94 23.17 21.84
N PHE A 128 -34.83 24.47 22.08
CA PHE A 128 -33.64 25.13 22.64
C PHE A 128 -32.30 24.69 21.99
N GLY A 129 -32.38 24.37 20.69
CA GLY A 129 -31.30 23.84 19.87
C GLY A 129 -30.85 22.43 20.24
N PHE A 130 -31.65 21.63 20.94
CA PHE A 130 -31.46 20.19 21.09
C PHE A 130 -32.30 19.48 20.02
N PRO A 131 -31.70 18.68 19.12
CA PRO A 131 -32.45 17.91 18.13
C PRO A 131 -33.51 17.03 18.79
N THR A 132 -34.72 17.02 18.23
CA THR A 132 -35.88 16.25 18.73
C THR A 132 -36.19 15.09 17.77
N ASN A 133 -37.30 15.14 17.03
CA ASN A 133 -37.68 14.14 16.03
C ASN A 133 -37.64 14.77 14.63
N THR A 134 -36.77 14.25 13.77
CA THR A 134 -36.57 14.70 12.38
C THR A 134 -37.35 13.87 11.35
N GLU A 135 -38.22 12.95 11.76
CA GLU A 135 -39.05 12.14 10.85
C GLU A 135 -40.11 12.99 10.13
N ALA A 136 -40.07 12.99 8.78
CA ALA A 136 -41.02 13.75 7.96
C ALA A 136 -42.49 13.42 8.22
N ALA A 137 -42.83 12.16 8.54
CA ALA A 137 -44.19 11.74 8.87
C ALA A 137 -44.68 12.34 10.19
N HIS A 138 -43.81 12.40 11.21
CA HIS A 138 -44.14 13.01 12.49
C HIS A 138 -44.27 14.53 12.36
N VAL A 139 -43.29 15.19 11.75
CA VAL A 139 -43.29 16.65 11.53
C VAL A 139 -44.52 17.08 10.73
N ALA A 140 -44.91 16.35 9.68
CA ALA A 140 -46.12 16.63 8.91
C ALA A 140 -47.44 16.36 9.66
N SER A 141 -47.41 15.63 10.78
CA SER A 141 -48.58 15.42 11.64
C SER A 141 -48.76 16.50 12.70
N VAL A 142 -47.68 17.18 13.10
CA VAL A 142 -47.66 18.23 14.14
C VAL A 142 -47.80 19.63 13.54
N VAL A 143 -47.12 19.91 12.41
CA VAL A 143 -47.10 21.24 11.77
C VAL A 143 -48.36 21.46 10.91
N PRO A 144 -49.26 22.41 11.25
CA PRO A 144 -50.56 22.56 10.59
C PRO A 144 -50.44 23.08 9.15
N GLY A 145 -50.76 22.24 8.17
CA GLY A 145 -50.80 22.63 6.74
C GLY A 145 -49.66 22.07 5.91
N LEU A 146 -48.66 21.44 6.55
CA LEU A 146 -47.64 20.63 5.88
C LEU A 146 -48.31 19.39 5.25
N ARG A 147 -48.01 19.10 3.98
CA ARG A 147 -48.47 17.87 3.30
C ARG A 147 -47.36 17.28 2.45
N ILE A 148 -47.08 15.99 2.68
CA ILE A 148 -46.07 15.24 1.93
C ILE A 148 -46.56 15.08 0.47
N GLY A 149 -45.99 15.86 -0.45
CA GLY A 149 -46.04 15.63 -1.89
C GLY A 149 -47.36 15.93 -2.63
N ALA A 150 -47.85 17.18 -2.60
CA ALA A 150 -48.82 17.68 -3.60
C ALA A 150 -48.80 19.22 -3.75
N PRO A 151 -49.00 19.79 -4.96
CA PRO A 151 -48.99 21.24 -5.16
C PRO A 151 -50.25 21.93 -4.62
N ARG A 152 -50.08 23.13 -4.06
CA ARG A 152 -51.16 23.97 -3.49
C ARG A 152 -52.18 24.38 -4.56
N SER A 153 -53.39 23.83 -4.51
CA SER A 153 -54.59 24.42 -5.13
C SER A 153 -55.61 24.80 -4.05
N ARG A 154 -56.21 25.99 -4.16
CA ARG A 154 -57.20 26.50 -3.21
C ARG A 154 -58.59 25.93 -3.53
N SER A 155 -59.25 25.32 -2.55
CA SER A 155 -60.72 25.29 -2.50
C SER A 155 -61.25 25.17 -1.07
N VAL A 156 -62.34 25.89 -0.84
CA VAL A 156 -63.12 25.97 0.42
C VAL A 156 -64.06 24.77 0.52
N ALA A 157 -64.21 24.18 1.72
CA ALA A 157 -65.49 23.69 2.27
C ALA A 157 -65.31 23.11 3.69
N ASP A 158 -66.27 23.38 4.58
CA ASP A 158 -66.34 22.86 5.94
C ASP A 158 -66.63 21.36 6.01
N SER A 159 -66.21 20.70 7.11
CA SER A 159 -67.09 19.77 7.85
C SER A 159 -66.63 19.60 9.30
N ASN A 160 -67.48 19.95 10.26
CA ASN A 160 -67.36 19.47 11.64
C ASN A 160 -67.42 17.94 11.69
N ASN A 161 -66.63 17.31 12.57
CA ASN A 161 -67.19 16.21 13.37
C ASN A 161 -66.49 16.03 14.72
N ASN A 162 -67.28 16.03 15.80
CA ASN A 162 -66.84 15.62 17.13
C ASN A 162 -66.79 14.08 17.19
N GLY A 163 -65.77 13.52 17.85
CA GLY A 163 -65.58 12.07 17.87
C GLY A 163 -64.69 11.57 19.00
N SER A 164 -65.06 11.84 20.26
CA SER A 164 -64.42 11.23 21.42
C SER A 164 -64.61 9.70 21.43
N SER A 165 -63.53 8.92 21.40
CA SER A 165 -63.56 7.48 21.65
C SER A 165 -62.57 7.08 22.74
N LYS A 166 -63.06 6.32 23.71
CA LYS A 166 -62.27 5.78 24.84
C LYS A 166 -61.50 4.52 24.42
N PRO A 167 -60.38 4.17 25.07
CA PRO A 167 -59.66 2.94 24.82
C PRO A 167 -60.29 1.72 25.52
N SER A 168 -60.44 0.63 24.77
CA SER A 168 -60.77 -0.75 25.20
C SER A 168 -60.31 -1.70 24.09
N GLU A 169 -59.78 -2.90 24.31
CA GLU A 169 -59.48 -3.65 25.53
C GLU A 169 -58.33 -4.66 25.23
N LYS A 170 -57.78 -5.33 26.25
CA LYS A 170 -56.61 -6.22 26.09
C LYS A 170 -56.97 -7.60 25.53
N SER A 171 -56.09 -8.19 24.71
CA SER A 171 -55.94 -9.66 24.67
C SER A 171 -54.52 -10.14 24.29
N MET A 172 -53.92 -10.89 25.23
CA MET A 172 -53.02 -12.05 25.09
C MET A 172 -51.72 -11.94 24.26
N ASN A 173 -50.64 -11.79 25.03
CA ASN A 173 -49.22 -12.13 24.85
C ASN A 173 -48.83 -13.12 23.72
N ASP A 174 -47.99 -12.63 22.82
CA ASP A 174 -46.62 -13.15 22.58
C ASP A 174 -45.66 -12.09 23.22
N PRO A 175 -44.33 -12.24 23.36
CA PRO A 175 -43.45 -11.13 23.74
C PRO A 175 -43.30 -10.19 22.53
N ALA A 176 -44.39 -9.46 22.28
CA ALA A 176 -44.67 -8.78 21.04
C ALA A 176 -44.24 -7.32 21.14
N TYR A 177 -43.11 -7.03 20.49
CA TYR A 177 -42.73 -5.76 19.89
C TYR A 177 -43.80 -4.66 20.04
N ASP A 178 -43.51 -3.70 20.92
CA ASP A 178 -44.49 -2.74 21.42
C ASP A 178 -44.96 -1.79 20.30
N ILE A 179 -46.10 -2.12 19.69
CA ILE A 179 -46.68 -1.40 18.54
C ILE A 179 -46.99 0.07 18.90
N SER A 180 -47.11 0.42 20.19
CA SER A 180 -47.29 1.80 20.64
C SER A 180 -46.05 2.69 20.50
N LYS A 181 -44.88 2.10 20.22
CA LYS A 181 -43.57 2.78 20.11
C LYS A 181 -43.00 2.81 18.69
N VAL A 182 -43.85 2.73 17.66
CA VAL A 182 -43.43 2.74 16.25
C VAL A 182 -43.79 4.09 15.62
N PRO A 183 -42.88 5.09 15.60
CA PRO A 183 -43.16 6.41 15.02
C PRO A 183 -43.18 6.39 13.49
N TRP A 184 -42.26 5.66 12.86
CA TRP A 184 -42.03 5.65 11.41
C TRP A 184 -43.09 4.91 10.56
N ARG A 185 -44.25 4.52 11.13
CA ARG A 185 -45.32 3.83 10.37
C ARG A 185 -46.72 4.14 10.90
N GLU A 186 -47.56 4.68 10.02
CA GLU A 186 -48.97 4.96 10.32
C GLU A 186 -49.83 3.69 10.45
N GLN A 187 -50.79 3.74 11.38
CA GLN A 187 -51.79 2.68 11.57
C GLN A 187 -52.94 2.84 10.56
N GLY A 188 -53.41 1.72 10.01
CA GLY A 188 -54.60 1.69 9.13
C GLY A 188 -54.32 1.70 7.62
N LEU A 189 -53.06 1.76 7.21
CA LEU A 189 -52.63 1.62 5.80
C LEU A 189 -53.26 0.38 5.13
N LYS A 190 -53.78 0.53 3.91
CA LYS A 190 -54.40 -0.56 3.13
C LYS A 190 -53.99 -0.51 1.67
N TYR A 191 -53.49 -1.64 1.16
CA TYR A 191 -53.07 -1.81 -0.22
C TYR A 191 -53.88 -2.89 -0.93
N ARG A 192 -54.27 -2.64 -2.19
CA ARG A 192 -54.94 -3.63 -3.06
C ARG A 192 -54.04 -4.84 -3.35
N ARG A 193 -52.72 -4.65 -3.35
CA ARG A 193 -51.72 -5.71 -3.53
C ARG A 193 -50.59 -5.47 -2.53
N ASN A 194 -50.33 -6.47 -1.68
CA ASN A 194 -49.25 -6.42 -0.71
C ASN A 194 -47.95 -6.92 -1.36
N GLU A 195 -46.99 -6.03 -1.55
CA GLU A 195 -45.75 -6.30 -2.28
C GLU A 195 -44.52 -5.68 -1.62
N ILE A 196 -43.39 -6.37 -1.74
CA ILE A 196 -42.08 -5.93 -1.25
C ILE A 196 -41.08 -6.11 -2.38
N HIS A 197 -40.33 -5.05 -2.68
CA HIS A 197 -39.17 -5.11 -3.57
C HIS A 197 -37.91 -4.82 -2.76
N LEU A 198 -36.97 -5.75 -2.76
CA LEU A 198 -35.66 -5.61 -2.12
C LEU A 198 -34.60 -5.39 -3.21
N ASN A 199 -33.88 -4.28 -3.12
CA ASN A 199 -32.74 -3.98 -3.99
C ASN A 199 -31.47 -4.06 -3.14
N VAL A 200 -30.58 -4.98 -3.48
CA VAL A 200 -29.22 -5.07 -2.94
C VAL A 200 -28.31 -4.38 -3.95
N ASP A 201 -27.83 -3.19 -3.61
CA ASP A 201 -26.93 -2.38 -4.41
C ASP A 201 -25.53 -2.43 -3.80
N GLU A 202 -24.55 -2.94 -4.54
CA GLU A 202 -23.16 -3.11 -4.10
C GLU A 202 -22.22 -2.20 -4.89
N LYS A 203 -21.50 -1.31 -4.21
CA LYS A 203 -20.43 -0.50 -4.80
C LYS A 203 -19.09 -1.17 -4.54
N VAL A 204 -18.38 -1.54 -5.60
CA VAL A 204 -17.07 -2.18 -5.50
C VAL A 204 -15.98 -1.11 -5.60
N HIS A 205 -15.29 -0.89 -4.50
CA HIS A 205 -14.17 0.05 -4.40
C HIS A 205 -12.86 -0.73 -4.51
N VAL A 206 -11.98 -0.29 -5.41
CA VAL A 206 -10.70 -0.96 -5.70
C VAL A 206 -9.65 0.07 -6.04
N LEU A 207 -8.49 -0.02 -5.39
CA LEU A 207 -7.25 0.61 -5.81
C LEU A 207 -6.31 -0.47 -6.33
N ILE A 208 -5.91 -0.41 -7.60
CA ILE A 208 -5.03 -1.38 -8.26
C ILE A 208 -3.68 -0.71 -8.56
N ASP A 209 -2.57 -1.45 -8.41
CA ASP A 209 -1.23 -0.99 -8.79
C ASP A 209 -0.94 -1.15 -10.30
N ALA A 210 0.25 -0.73 -10.74
CA ALA A 210 0.69 -0.90 -12.12
C ALA A 210 0.91 -2.36 -12.56
N ARG A 211 0.95 -3.33 -11.63
CA ARG A 211 1.12 -4.76 -11.92
C ARG A 211 -0.22 -5.52 -11.98
N GLY A 212 -1.33 -4.85 -11.67
CA GLY A 212 -2.67 -5.45 -11.60
C GLY A 212 -3.03 -6.04 -10.24
N GLN A 213 -2.25 -5.77 -9.19
CA GLN A 213 -2.51 -6.21 -7.83
C GLN A 213 -3.41 -5.20 -7.10
N ALA A 214 -4.44 -5.70 -6.40
CA ALA A 214 -5.31 -4.86 -5.57
C ALA A 214 -4.56 -4.39 -4.31
N LEU A 215 -4.29 -3.10 -4.21
CA LEU A 215 -3.72 -2.43 -3.02
C LEU A 215 -4.77 -2.19 -1.94
N ARG A 216 -6.03 -1.97 -2.33
CA ARG A 216 -7.20 -1.87 -1.44
C ARG A 216 -8.41 -2.40 -2.21
N SER A 217 -9.24 -3.23 -1.57
CA SER A 217 -10.51 -3.66 -2.16
C SER A 217 -11.55 -3.87 -1.08
N TYR A 218 -12.68 -3.19 -1.20
CA TYR A 218 -13.83 -3.31 -0.30
C TYR A 218 -15.13 -3.14 -1.08
N ILE A 219 -16.24 -3.58 -0.49
CA ILE A 219 -17.58 -3.42 -1.02
C ILE A 219 -18.40 -2.65 0.01
N ASP A 220 -19.00 -1.56 -0.43
CA ASP A 220 -20.03 -0.84 0.32
C ASP A 220 -21.37 -1.25 -0.27
N GLY A 221 -22.13 -2.03 0.49
CA GLY A 221 -23.45 -2.52 0.11
C GLY A 221 -24.58 -1.78 0.81
N THR A 222 -25.67 -1.57 0.10
CA THR A 222 -26.92 -1.02 0.65
C THR A 222 -28.09 -1.89 0.27
N ILE A 223 -28.94 -2.20 1.26
CA ILE A 223 -30.19 -2.94 1.05
C ILE A 223 -31.33 -1.93 1.16
N THR A 224 -31.82 -1.50 0.01
CA THR A 224 -33.00 -0.63 -0.10
C THR A 224 -34.24 -1.48 -0.26
N MET A 225 -35.28 -1.21 0.53
CA MET A 225 -36.56 -1.91 0.43
C MET A 225 -37.68 -0.95 0.08
N LYS A 226 -38.54 -1.38 -0.85
CA LYS A 226 -39.78 -0.71 -1.23
C LYS A 226 -40.97 -1.55 -0.79
N THR A 227 -41.69 -1.07 0.21
CA THR A 227 -42.80 -1.72 0.90
C THR A 227 -44.13 -1.08 0.52
N ARG A 228 -45.10 -1.95 0.20
CA ARG A 228 -46.51 -1.62 0.05
C ARG A 228 -47.29 -2.69 0.79
N LEU A 229 -47.51 -2.47 2.07
CA LEU A 229 -48.05 -3.46 2.99
C LEU A 229 -49.20 -2.86 3.79
N SER A 230 -50.23 -3.66 4.04
CA SER A 230 -51.40 -3.22 4.81
C SER A 230 -51.17 -3.43 6.30
N GLY A 231 -51.62 -2.53 7.16
CA GLY A 231 -51.46 -2.66 8.61
C GLY A 231 -50.03 -2.41 9.11
N MET A 232 -49.65 -3.12 10.17
CA MET A 232 -48.41 -2.98 10.97
C MET A 232 -47.61 -4.30 10.94
N PRO A 233 -47.13 -4.74 9.77
CA PRO A 233 -46.54 -6.06 9.61
C PRO A 233 -45.18 -6.16 10.29
N VAL A 234 -44.94 -7.28 10.97
CA VAL A 234 -43.62 -7.64 11.50
C VAL A 234 -42.88 -8.45 10.44
N CYS A 235 -41.81 -7.89 9.90
CA CYS A 235 -40.89 -8.55 9.00
C CYS A 235 -39.80 -9.29 9.78
N ARG A 236 -39.37 -10.45 9.28
CA ARG A 236 -38.14 -11.15 9.69
C ARG A 236 -37.32 -11.45 8.45
N PHE A 237 -36.10 -10.95 8.41
CA PHE A 237 -35.17 -11.07 7.28
C PHE A 237 -33.95 -11.88 7.72
N GLY A 238 -33.57 -12.85 6.89
CA GLY A 238 -32.43 -13.72 7.12
C GLY A 238 -31.47 -13.68 5.93
N LEU A 239 -30.21 -13.38 6.23
CA LEU A 239 -29.08 -13.48 5.31
C LEU A 239 -28.49 -14.91 5.35
N ALA A 240 -27.58 -15.23 4.45
CA ALA A 240 -26.78 -16.45 4.51
C ALA A 240 -25.68 -16.28 5.57
N ASP A 241 -25.70 -17.14 6.61
CA ASP A 241 -24.77 -17.14 7.75
C ASP A 241 -23.67 -18.22 7.57
N GLU A 242 -22.61 -18.19 8.39
CA GLU A 242 -21.46 -19.11 8.35
C GLU A 242 -21.79 -20.59 8.50
N ARG A 243 -23.01 -20.93 8.94
CA ARG A 243 -23.46 -22.29 9.23
C ARG A 243 -24.07 -23.06 8.05
N ASP A 244 -24.16 -22.47 6.85
CA ASP A 244 -24.63 -23.14 5.63
C ASP A 244 -23.55 -23.21 4.54
N ASP A 245 -22.74 -24.27 4.56
CA ASP A 245 -21.65 -24.55 3.58
C ASP A 245 -22.10 -24.57 2.10
N ALA A 246 -23.41 -24.71 1.84
CA ALA A 246 -23.96 -24.92 0.51
C ALA A 246 -24.06 -23.66 -0.37
N LEU A 247 -24.03 -22.44 0.19
CA LEU A 247 -24.26 -21.19 -0.57
C LEU A 247 -23.08 -20.20 -0.55
N GLY A 248 -22.03 -20.50 0.21
CA GLY A 248 -20.91 -19.59 0.46
C GLY A 248 -21.30 -18.54 1.49
N SER A 249 -20.75 -18.68 2.70
CA SER A 249 -20.95 -17.72 3.78
C SER A 249 -20.29 -16.38 3.50
N VAL A 250 -20.89 -15.30 4.01
CA VAL A 250 -20.38 -13.93 3.90
C VAL A 250 -20.37 -13.30 5.28
N SER A 251 -19.21 -13.32 5.93
CA SER A 251 -18.96 -12.55 7.15
C SER A 251 -18.95 -11.05 6.80
N LEU A 252 -19.93 -10.29 7.26
CA LEU A 252 -19.95 -8.83 7.12
C LEU A 252 -18.99 -8.21 8.16
N ASP A 253 -18.12 -7.29 7.75
CA ASP A 253 -17.14 -6.67 8.66
C ASP A 253 -17.75 -5.55 9.51
N ASP A 254 -18.64 -4.74 8.91
CA ASP A 254 -19.43 -3.71 9.58
C ASP A 254 -20.81 -3.61 8.92
N PHE A 255 -21.84 -3.28 9.68
CA PHE A 255 -23.20 -3.09 9.19
C PHE A 255 -23.95 -2.07 10.05
N LYS A 256 -24.80 -1.28 9.40
CA LYS A 256 -25.67 -0.28 10.04
C LYS A 256 -27.10 -0.58 9.66
N PHE A 257 -27.95 -0.75 10.66
CA PHE A 257 -29.38 -0.98 10.49
C PHE A 257 -30.17 0.33 10.54
N HIS A 258 -31.30 0.35 9.85
CA HIS A 258 -32.34 1.36 10.09
C HIS A 258 -32.90 1.20 11.50
N GLN A 259 -33.30 2.31 12.13
CA GLN A 259 -33.94 2.36 13.47
C GLN A 259 -35.17 1.45 13.65
N CYS A 260 -35.71 0.88 12.58
CA CYS A 260 -36.84 -0.03 12.65
C CYS A 260 -36.47 -1.46 13.04
N VAL A 261 -35.17 -1.78 13.07
CA VAL A 261 -34.62 -3.09 13.43
C VAL A 261 -34.45 -3.22 14.94
N ASP A 262 -34.93 -4.34 15.47
CA ASP A 262 -34.74 -4.74 16.86
C ASP A 262 -33.29 -5.24 17.07
N LEU A 263 -32.40 -4.32 17.48
CA LEU A 263 -30.98 -4.63 17.72
C LEU A 263 -30.79 -5.68 18.83
N ALA A 264 -31.60 -5.65 19.89
CA ALA A 264 -31.50 -6.60 20.99
C ALA A 264 -31.86 -8.04 20.57
N MET A 265 -32.81 -8.19 19.65
CA MET A 265 -33.07 -9.49 19.00
C MET A 265 -31.93 -9.90 18.06
N TYR A 266 -31.34 -8.95 17.32
CA TYR A 266 -30.23 -9.26 16.42
C TYR A 266 -28.97 -9.74 17.18
N ASP A 267 -28.63 -9.12 18.31
CA ASP A 267 -27.49 -9.51 19.13
C ASP A 267 -27.66 -10.89 19.80
N SER A 268 -28.89 -11.37 19.95
CA SER A 268 -29.20 -12.64 20.63
C SER A 268 -29.53 -13.80 19.68
N GLU A 269 -30.26 -13.54 18.59
CA GLU A 269 -30.69 -14.58 17.63
C GLU A 269 -30.04 -14.45 16.23
N HIS A 270 -29.31 -13.34 15.94
CA HIS A 270 -28.86 -12.95 14.60
C HIS A 270 -29.99 -12.88 13.55
N VAL A 271 -31.22 -12.57 13.99
CA VAL A 271 -32.41 -12.41 13.14
C VAL A 271 -32.78 -10.94 13.02
N ILE A 272 -32.83 -10.42 11.79
CA ILE A 272 -33.21 -9.03 11.52
C ILE A 272 -34.76 -8.95 11.58
N ARG A 273 -35.31 -8.61 12.75
CA ARG A 273 -36.74 -8.35 12.97
C ARG A 273 -37.03 -6.86 12.96
N PHE A 274 -38.06 -6.44 12.23
CA PHE A 274 -38.41 -5.02 12.10
C PHE A 274 -39.87 -4.81 11.65
N VAL A 275 -40.41 -3.62 11.91
CA VAL A 275 -41.65 -3.13 11.27
C VAL A 275 -41.26 -2.11 10.20
N PRO A 276 -41.43 -2.39 8.90
CA PRO A 276 -40.95 -1.50 7.85
C PRO A 276 -41.75 -0.18 7.80
N PRO A 277 -41.09 0.97 7.60
CA PRO A 277 -41.72 2.15 7.02
C PRO A 277 -42.50 1.81 5.73
N ASP A 278 -43.40 2.69 5.34
CA ASP A 278 -44.10 2.58 4.06
C ASP A 278 -43.36 3.32 2.95
N GLY A 279 -43.55 2.94 1.67
CA GLY A 279 -42.79 3.53 0.57
C GLY A 279 -41.39 2.92 0.39
N THR A 280 -40.37 3.75 0.17
CA THR A 280 -38.99 3.29 -0.14
C THR A 280 -38.03 3.78 0.95
N PHE A 281 -37.28 2.87 1.56
CA PHE A 281 -36.31 3.21 2.62
C PHE A 281 -35.09 2.28 2.58
N GLN A 282 -33.97 2.71 3.15
CA GLN A 282 -32.79 1.86 3.34
C GLN A 282 -32.95 1.03 4.62
N LEU A 283 -32.94 -0.31 4.50
CA LEU A 283 -33.06 -1.23 5.64
C LEU A 283 -31.73 -1.41 6.37
N MET A 284 -30.64 -1.55 5.61
CA MET A 284 -29.28 -1.63 6.15
C MET A 284 -28.25 -1.18 5.11
N SER A 285 -27.10 -0.72 5.58
CA SER A 285 -25.84 -0.71 4.82
C SER A 285 -24.86 -1.69 5.44
N TYR A 286 -23.93 -2.21 4.64
CA TYR A 286 -22.86 -3.08 5.10
C TYR A 286 -21.55 -2.76 4.39
N HIS A 287 -20.43 -2.98 5.09
CA HIS A 287 -19.08 -2.86 4.57
C HIS A 287 -18.42 -4.24 4.61
N LEU A 288 -17.65 -4.54 3.56
CA LEU A 288 -16.92 -5.81 3.44
C LEU A 288 -15.54 -5.60 2.81
N ALA A 289 -14.49 -5.81 3.58
CA ALA A 289 -13.10 -5.90 3.11
C ALA A 289 -12.93 -7.22 2.32
N ARG A 290 -12.67 -7.07 1.02
CA ARG A 290 -12.96 -8.13 0.05
C ARG A 290 -11.78 -9.09 -0.14
N ARG A 291 -11.92 -10.35 0.28
CA ARG A 291 -10.87 -11.40 0.20
C ARG A 291 -10.97 -12.30 -1.05
N GLY A 292 -11.29 -11.75 -2.24
CA GLY A 292 -11.59 -12.56 -3.43
C GLY A 292 -11.15 -11.98 -4.79
N SER A 293 -11.41 -12.69 -5.89
CA SER A 293 -11.05 -12.29 -7.26
C SER A 293 -11.83 -11.07 -7.75
N LEU A 294 -11.15 -10.05 -8.29
CA LEU A 294 -11.78 -8.82 -8.80
C LEU A 294 -12.72 -9.10 -10.00
N PRO A 295 -13.88 -8.42 -10.12
CA PRO A 295 -14.75 -8.57 -11.29
C PRO A 295 -14.03 -8.17 -12.59
N PHE A 296 -13.11 -7.20 -12.52
CA PHE A 296 -12.22 -6.82 -13.61
C PHE A 296 -10.77 -6.73 -13.13
N SER A 297 -9.84 -7.36 -13.83
CA SER A 297 -8.41 -7.08 -13.68
C SER A 297 -8.00 -6.05 -14.72
N LEU A 298 -7.47 -4.92 -14.27
CA LEU A 298 -6.87 -3.89 -15.12
C LEU A 298 -5.35 -3.92 -14.93
N ILE A 299 -4.60 -4.03 -16.02
CA ILE A 299 -3.13 -4.01 -16.01
C ILE A 299 -2.66 -2.89 -16.94
N PRO A 300 -2.29 -1.71 -16.40
CA PRO A 300 -1.75 -0.62 -17.19
C PRO A 300 -0.25 -0.81 -17.40
N ARG A 301 0.18 -0.75 -18.65
CA ARG A 301 1.59 -0.64 -19.03
C ARG A 301 1.82 0.74 -19.60
N VAL A 302 2.87 1.42 -19.15
CA VAL A 302 3.25 2.75 -19.62
C VAL A 302 4.70 2.67 -20.08
N ASP A 303 4.92 2.83 -21.38
CA ASP A 303 6.22 2.87 -22.02
C ASP A 303 6.51 4.32 -22.46
N GLU A 304 7.55 4.94 -21.88
CA GLU A 304 8.01 6.29 -22.24
C GLU A 304 9.05 6.22 -23.36
N LEU A 305 8.77 6.85 -24.50
CA LEU A 305 9.67 7.00 -25.64
C LEU A 305 10.01 8.50 -25.82
N PRO A 306 11.18 8.87 -26.35
CA PRO A 306 11.69 10.25 -26.33
C PRO A 306 10.68 11.35 -26.71
N ASP A 307 9.85 11.10 -27.73
CA ASP A 307 8.87 12.06 -28.28
C ASP A 307 7.40 11.68 -28.01
N LYS A 308 7.14 10.54 -27.35
CA LYS A 308 5.77 10.04 -27.12
C LYS A 308 5.63 9.13 -25.90
N LEU A 309 4.51 9.30 -25.20
CA LEU A 309 4.06 8.40 -24.16
C LEU A 309 3.13 7.33 -24.76
N CYS A 310 3.45 6.04 -24.59
CA CYS A 310 2.61 4.93 -25.02
C CYS A 310 2.00 4.23 -23.79
N LEU A 311 0.68 4.30 -23.63
CA LEU A 311 -0.07 3.63 -22.57
C LEU A 311 -0.84 2.44 -23.16
N THR A 312 -0.55 1.23 -22.71
CA THR A 312 -1.27 0.01 -23.08
C THR A 312 -2.00 -0.56 -21.87
N LEU A 313 -3.33 -0.47 -21.87
CA LEU A 313 -4.18 -1.01 -20.81
C LEU A 313 -4.78 -2.35 -21.23
N HIS A 314 -4.56 -3.40 -20.44
CA HIS A 314 -5.23 -4.68 -20.60
C HIS A 314 -6.37 -4.80 -19.58
N ILE A 315 -7.54 -5.23 -20.05
CA ILE A 315 -8.70 -5.58 -19.22
C ILE A 315 -9.00 -7.07 -19.36
N ARG A 316 -9.32 -7.71 -18.23
CA ARG A 316 -9.83 -9.09 -18.15
C ARG A 316 -11.04 -9.12 -17.22
N SER A 317 -12.16 -9.69 -17.64
CA SER A 317 -13.31 -9.91 -16.77
C SER A 317 -13.22 -11.28 -16.06
N ASN A 318 -13.36 -11.30 -14.72
CA ASN A 318 -13.30 -12.53 -13.91
C ASN A 318 -14.64 -12.79 -13.20
N TYR A 319 -15.73 -12.81 -13.97
CA TYR A 319 -17.06 -13.23 -13.52
C TYR A 319 -17.64 -14.26 -14.50
N PRO A 320 -18.65 -15.06 -14.12
CA PRO A 320 -19.15 -16.15 -14.96
C PRO A 320 -19.66 -15.65 -16.31
N ALA A 321 -19.34 -16.38 -17.39
CA ALA A 321 -19.69 -16.01 -18.77
C ALA A 321 -21.20 -15.74 -19.03
N LYS A 322 -22.10 -16.29 -18.20
CA LYS A 322 -23.56 -16.01 -18.24
C LYS A 322 -23.93 -14.60 -17.77
N THR A 323 -23.07 -13.95 -16.98
CA THR A 323 -23.29 -12.62 -16.43
C THR A 323 -22.78 -11.57 -17.42
N LEU A 324 -23.50 -10.46 -17.55
CA LEU A 324 -23.17 -9.36 -18.45
C LEU A 324 -22.93 -8.08 -17.68
N ALA A 325 -21.79 -7.43 -17.91
CA ALA A 325 -21.58 -6.05 -17.53
C ALA A 325 -22.03 -5.10 -18.65
N THR A 326 -22.63 -3.99 -18.27
CA THR A 326 -23.18 -2.94 -19.14
C THR A 326 -22.68 -1.58 -18.71
N GLY A 327 -22.67 -0.62 -19.63
CA GLY A 327 -22.20 0.74 -19.34
C GLY A 327 -20.75 0.79 -18.85
N VAL A 328 -19.90 -0.16 -19.30
CA VAL A 328 -18.51 -0.21 -18.90
C VAL A 328 -17.76 0.93 -19.58
N GLN A 329 -17.24 1.87 -18.79
CA GLN A 329 -16.52 3.04 -19.28
C GLN A 329 -15.22 3.21 -18.50
N ILE A 330 -14.09 3.18 -19.20
CA ILE A 330 -12.77 3.38 -18.61
C ILE A 330 -12.27 4.77 -19.03
N ARG A 331 -11.84 5.58 -18.07
CA ARG A 331 -11.32 6.93 -18.28
C ARG A 331 -9.81 6.90 -18.06
N VAL A 332 -9.05 6.97 -19.15
CA VAL A 332 -7.60 7.10 -19.12
C VAL A 332 -7.24 8.59 -19.18
N PRO A 333 -6.73 9.21 -18.11
CA PRO A 333 -6.33 10.62 -18.15
C PRO A 333 -5.15 10.83 -19.10
N VAL A 334 -5.12 11.97 -19.77
CA VAL A 334 -3.97 12.43 -20.58
C VAL A 334 -3.41 13.73 -19.98
N PHE A 335 -2.19 14.11 -20.36
CA PHE A 335 -1.65 15.40 -19.96
C PHE A 335 -2.39 16.55 -20.66
N LYS A 336 -2.38 17.74 -20.06
CA LYS A 336 -3.06 18.90 -20.64
C LYS A 336 -2.34 19.35 -21.91
N ASN A 337 -3.09 19.88 -22.88
CA ASN A 337 -2.61 20.42 -24.15
C ASN A 337 -2.01 19.40 -25.15
N VAL A 338 -2.40 18.12 -25.12
CA VAL A 338 -2.03 17.19 -26.22
C VAL A 338 -2.66 17.65 -27.54
N GLY A 339 -1.86 17.91 -28.56
CA GLY A 339 -2.37 18.34 -29.87
C GLY A 339 -3.12 17.25 -30.65
N ARG A 340 -2.73 15.97 -30.48
CA ARG A 340 -3.39 14.82 -31.10
C ARG A 340 -3.09 13.54 -30.32
N VAL A 341 -4.12 12.84 -29.86
CA VAL A 341 -4.01 11.52 -29.21
C VAL A 341 -4.44 10.44 -30.21
N THR A 342 -3.66 9.36 -30.37
CA THR A 342 -4.07 8.15 -31.09
C THR A 342 -4.54 7.11 -30.08
N ALA A 343 -5.74 6.55 -30.27
CA ALA A 343 -6.30 5.54 -29.38
C ALA A 343 -6.85 4.36 -30.20
N HIS A 344 -6.27 3.18 -29.98
CA HIS A 344 -6.63 1.93 -30.64
C HIS A 344 -7.17 0.96 -29.59
N ALA A 345 -8.47 0.64 -29.68
CA ALA A 345 -9.11 -0.36 -28.84
C ALA A 345 -9.37 -1.64 -29.64
N SER A 346 -9.04 -2.80 -29.07
CA SER A 346 -9.37 -4.11 -29.64
C SER A 346 -10.84 -4.48 -29.50
N VAL A 347 -11.53 -3.92 -28.49
CA VAL A 347 -12.95 -4.15 -28.19
C VAL A 347 -13.59 -2.81 -27.84
N GLY A 348 -14.83 -2.56 -28.25
CA GLY A 348 -15.54 -1.31 -27.94
C GLY A 348 -15.07 -0.09 -28.75
N LYS A 349 -15.30 1.12 -28.22
CA LYS A 349 -14.91 2.38 -28.87
C LYS A 349 -14.14 3.26 -27.90
N ALA A 350 -12.93 3.67 -28.28
CA ALA A 350 -12.17 4.70 -27.57
C ALA A 350 -12.35 6.05 -28.26
N GLN A 351 -12.58 7.10 -27.46
CA GLN A 351 -12.73 8.48 -27.94
C GLN A 351 -11.96 9.40 -27.03
N PHE A 352 -11.16 10.30 -27.60
CA PHE A 352 -10.53 11.38 -26.84
C PHE A 352 -11.57 12.47 -26.52
N ASP A 353 -11.64 12.87 -25.26
CA ASP A 353 -12.44 13.97 -24.74
C ASP A 353 -11.49 15.11 -24.31
N PRO A 354 -11.43 16.22 -25.08
CA PRO A 354 -10.57 17.35 -24.75
C PRO A 354 -10.98 18.07 -23.46
N GLU A 355 -12.27 18.14 -23.14
CA GLU A 355 -12.79 18.93 -22.01
C GLU A 355 -12.35 18.31 -20.67
N THR A 356 -12.47 16.99 -20.56
CA THR A 356 -12.00 16.26 -19.36
C THR A 356 -10.53 15.88 -19.43
N SER A 357 -9.82 16.20 -20.52
CA SER A 357 -8.43 15.79 -20.78
C SER A 357 -8.23 14.28 -20.55
N ALA A 358 -9.09 13.46 -21.16
CA ALA A 358 -9.05 12.00 -21.00
C ALA A 358 -9.46 11.25 -22.27
N VAL A 359 -8.92 10.05 -22.45
CA VAL A 359 -9.46 9.06 -23.40
C VAL A 359 -10.51 8.24 -22.70
N VAL A 360 -11.73 8.29 -23.21
CA VAL A 360 -12.89 7.55 -22.71
C VAL A 360 -13.10 6.31 -23.56
N TRP A 361 -12.83 5.15 -22.99
CA TRP A 361 -13.02 3.85 -23.62
C TRP A 361 -14.35 3.23 -23.18
N ARG A 362 -15.29 3.12 -24.12
CA ARG A 362 -16.67 2.64 -23.89
C ARG A 362 -16.86 1.23 -24.42
N LEU A 363 -17.33 0.35 -23.55
CA LEU A 363 -17.60 -1.06 -23.77
C LEU A 363 -19.08 -1.33 -23.45
N ASN A 364 -19.93 -1.31 -24.47
CA ASN A 364 -21.39 -1.34 -24.29
C ASN A 364 -21.91 -2.59 -23.55
N LYS A 365 -21.31 -3.75 -23.83
CA LYS A 365 -21.70 -5.07 -23.32
C LYS A 365 -20.44 -5.93 -23.20
N VAL A 366 -20.14 -6.40 -21.98
CA VAL A 366 -18.94 -7.22 -21.68
C VAL A 366 -19.37 -8.50 -20.99
N HIS A 367 -19.23 -9.63 -21.68
CA HIS A 367 -19.43 -10.96 -21.09
C HIS A 367 -18.29 -11.31 -20.12
N GLY A 368 -18.55 -12.23 -19.20
CA GLY A 368 -17.51 -12.80 -18.34
C GLY A 368 -16.43 -13.52 -19.14
N GLU A 369 -15.23 -13.62 -18.55
CA GLU A 369 -14.05 -14.30 -19.13
C GLU A 369 -13.58 -13.71 -20.47
N THR A 370 -13.91 -12.45 -20.74
CA THR A 370 -13.45 -11.72 -21.93
C THR A 370 -12.18 -10.92 -21.63
N HIS A 371 -11.34 -10.80 -22.66
CA HIS A 371 -10.10 -10.03 -22.64
C HIS A 371 -10.21 -8.86 -23.62
N GLY A 372 -9.63 -7.72 -23.25
CA GLY A 372 -9.55 -6.55 -24.10
C GLY A 372 -8.25 -5.79 -23.87
N GLN A 373 -7.88 -4.99 -24.86
CA GLN A 373 -6.68 -4.15 -24.86
C GLN A 373 -7.01 -2.78 -25.48
N LEU A 374 -6.50 -1.73 -24.85
CA LEU A 374 -6.51 -0.35 -25.32
C LEU A 374 -5.08 0.16 -25.36
N SER A 375 -4.63 0.62 -26.54
CA SER A 375 -3.35 1.30 -26.72
C SER A 375 -3.62 2.78 -27.01
N VAL A 376 -3.04 3.67 -26.22
CA VAL A 376 -3.13 5.13 -26.36
C VAL A 376 -1.72 5.67 -26.53
N GLU A 377 -1.46 6.40 -27.62
CA GLU A 377 -0.21 7.14 -27.80
C GLU A 377 -0.47 8.65 -27.67
N MET A 378 0.40 9.31 -26.92
CA MET A 378 0.31 10.74 -26.61
C MET A 378 1.67 11.38 -26.94
N PRO A 379 1.81 12.03 -28.12
CA PRO A 379 3.03 12.72 -28.50
C PRO A 379 3.22 13.99 -27.64
N TYR A 380 4.44 14.23 -27.18
CA TYR A 380 4.79 15.41 -26.38
C TYR A 380 5.99 16.15 -26.98
N GLY A 381 6.10 17.45 -26.73
CA GLY A 381 7.21 18.28 -27.20
C GLY A 381 8.35 18.40 -26.18
N GLU A 382 9.46 19.02 -26.61
CA GLU A 382 10.56 19.38 -25.70
C GLU A 382 10.05 20.20 -24.50
N GLY A 383 10.46 19.81 -23.29
CA GLY A 383 10.01 20.43 -22.04
C GLY A 383 8.97 19.64 -21.25
N PHE A 384 8.51 18.47 -21.73
CA PHE A 384 7.65 17.59 -20.94
C PHE A 384 8.38 17.00 -19.71
N SER A 385 8.10 17.55 -18.53
CA SER A 385 8.47 16.99 -17.23
C SER A 385 7.36 17.27 -16.22
N GLY A 386 7.26 16.45 -15.16
CA GLY A 386 6.38 16.76 -14.04
C GLY A 386 4.92 16.29 -14.12
N TRP A 387 4.48 15.56 -15.15
CA TRP A 387 3.09 15.07 -15.22
C TRP A 387 2.80 14.05 -14.11
N SER A 388 2.05 14.47 -13.09
CA SER A 388 1.49 13.60 -12.05
C SER A 388 0.37 12.74 -12.64
N ARG A 389 0.77 11.61 -13.24
CA ARG A 389 -0.10 10.59 -13.88
C ARG A 389 -1.35 10.32 -13.01
N PRO A 390 -2.53 10.87 -13.33
CA PRO A 390 -3.72 10.67 -12.50
C PRO A 390 -4.19 9.21 -12.59
N PRO A 391 -4.95 8.70 -11.60
CA PRO A 391 -5.42 7.33 -11.65
C PRO A 391 -6.37 7.11 -12.84
N ILE A 392 -6.29 5.92 -13.45
CA ILE A 392 -7.25 5.48 -14.46
C ILE A 392 -8.51 5.04 -13.71
N SER A 393 -9.67 5.64 -14.01
CA SER A 393 -10.94 5.26 -13.38
C SER A 393 -11.76 4.32 -14.27
N MET A 394 -12.56 3.45 -13.66
CA MET A 394 -13.45 2.52 -14.36
C MET A 394 -14.86 2.53 -13.78
N ASP A 395 -15.84 2.94 -14.58
CA ASP A 395 -17.26 2.82 -14.29
C ASP A 395 -17.80 1.51 -14.89
N PHE A 396 -18.68 0.80 -14.18
CA PHE A 396 -19.44 -0.33 -14.72
C PHE A 396 -20.76 -0.57 -13.96
N LYS A 397 -21.69 -1.26 -14.60
CA LYS A 397 -22.91 -1.79 -13.99
C LYS A 397 -23.13 -3.25 -14.36
N MET A 398 -23.31 -4.11 -13.35
CA MET A 398 -23.67 -5.52 -13.50
C MET A 398 -25.02 -5.78 -12.83
N ASP A 399 -26.05 -6.05 -13.62
CA ASP A 399 -27.35 -6.50 -13.10
C ASP A 399 -27.30 -8.00 -12.82
N THR A 400 -28.06 -8.45 -11.81
CA THR A 400 -28.16 -9.87 -11.37
C THR A 400 -26.85 -10.49 -10.85
N TYR A 401 -25.90 -9.64 -10.43
CA TYR A 401 -24.64 -10.05 -9.82
C TYR A 401 -24.48 -9.42 -8.44
N SER A 402 -23.87 -10.18 -7.52
CA SER A 402 -23.36 -9.72 -6.22
C SER A 402 -21.87 -10.05 -6.18
N ALA A 403 -21.04 -9.04 -5.93
CA ALA A 403 -19.60 -9.18 -5.75
C ALA A 403 -19.24 -9.65 -4.33
N SER A 404 -20.10 -9.38 -3.34
CA SER A 404 -19.97 -9.89 -1.97
C SER A 404 -20.38 -11.36 -1.82
N ARG A 405 -21.21 -11.86 -2.75
CA ARG A 405 -21.98 -13.12 -2.68
C ARG A 405 -23.10 -13.13 -1.63
N LEU A 406 -23.45 -11.98 -1.05
CA LEU A 406 -24.51 -11.89 -0.07
C LEU A 406 -25.85 -12.34 -0.68
N ALA A 407 -26.43 -13.39 -0.11
CA ALA A 407 -27.70 -13.95 -0.55
C ALA A 407 -28.78 -13.82 0.53
N VAL A 408 -29.97 -13.37 0.11
CA VAL A 408 -31.17 -13.34 0.95
C VAL A 408 -31.71 -14.76 1.11
N ARG A 409 -31.55 -15.35 2.29
CA ARG A 409 -32.02 -16.71 2.60
C ARG A 409 -33.55 -16.75 2.73
N TYR A 410 -34.12 -15.80 3.47
CA TYR A 410 -35.57 -15.67 3.59
C TYR A 410 -36.01 -14.25 3.98
N LEU A 411 -37.23 -13.93 3.57
CA LEU A 411 -37.99 -12.79 4.09
C LEU A 411 -39.38 -13.30 4.50
N LYS A 412 -39.68 -13.29 5.80
CA LYS A 412 -41.00 -13.63 6.36
C LYS A 412 -41.72 -12.33 6.73
N VAL A 413 -43.03 -12.31 6.56
CA VAL A 413 -43.90 -11.17 6.87
C VAL A 413 -45.06 -11.72 7.67
N VAL A 414 -45.30 -11.18 8.86
CA VAL A 414 -46.33 -11.64 9.80
C VAL A 414 -47.23 -10.45 10.12
N GLU A 415 -48.54 -10.63 9.94
CA GLU A 415 -49.56 -9.62 10.18
C GLU A 415 -50.85 -10.33 10.63
N LYS A 416 -51.65 -9.70 11.50
CA LYS A 416 -52.90 -10.23 12.04
C LYS A 416 -53.91 -10.58 10.94
N ALA A 417 -53.90 -9.83 9.84
CA ALA A 417 -54.73 -10.08 8.66
C ALA A 417 -54.23 -11.24 7.75
N ASN A 418 -53.04 -11.79 8.03
CA ASN A 418 -52.43 -12.96 7.35
C ASN A 418 -52.56 -12.96 5.80
N TYR A 419 -52.33 -11.81 5.16
CA TYR A 419 -52.43 -11.70 3.70
C TYR A 419 -51.21 -12.28 2.99
N ARG A 420 -51.39 -12.69 1.73
CA ARG A 420 -50.29 -13.13 0.86
C ARG A 420 -49.48 -11.93 0.34
N THR A 421 -48.17 -11.93 0.61
CA THR A 421 -47.21 -10.96 0.08
C THR A 421 -46.49 -11.47 -1.17
N VAL A 422 -46.31 -10.61 -2.17
CA VAL A 422 -45.35 -10.84 -3.27
C VAL A 422 -44.00 -10.24 -2.88
N LYS A 423 -42.90 -10.95 -3.12
CA LYS A 423 -41.53 -10.55 -2.76
C LYS A 423 -40.64 -10.61 -4.00
N TRP A 424 -39.93 -9.53 -4.27
CA TRP A 424 -38.93 -9.42 -5.33
C TRP A 424 -37.57 -9.12 -4.71
N VAL A 425 -36.51 -9.69 -5.27
CA VAL A 425 -35.12 -9.36 -4.92
C VAL A 425 -34.35 -9.06 -6.20
N ARG A 426 -33.63 -7.95 -6.24
CA ARG A 426 -32.71 -7.57 -7.30
C ARG A 426 -31.33 -7.34 -6.70
N TYR A 427 -30.33 -8.00 -7.26
CA TYR A 427 -28.92 -7.70 -7.00
C TYR A 427 -28.37 -6.85 -8.14
N THR A 428 -27.69 -5.76 -7.80
CA THR A 428 -27.01 -4.90 -8.76
C THR A 428 -25.64 -4.54 -8.19
N THR A 429 -24.59 -4.76 -8.96
CA THR A 429 -23.23 -4.36 -8.60
C THR A 429 -22.79 -3.19 -9.49
N HIS A 430 -22.26 -2.14 -8.86
CA HIS A 430 -21.76 -0.92 -9.47
C HIS A 430 -20.28 -0.73 -9.15
N ALA A 431 -19.57 0.00 -10.02
CA ALA A 431 -18.28 0.57 -9.63
C ALA A 431 -18.47 1.62 -8.52
N GLY A 432 -17.65 1.53 -7.47
CA GLY A 432 -17.41 2.63 -6.54
C GLY A 432 -16.21 3.46 -7.02
N SER A 433 -15.27 3.75 -6.13
CA SER A 433 -13.94 4.24 -6.52
C SER A 433 -13.12 3.08 -7.10
N TYR A 434 -13.22 2.86 -8.41
CA TYR A 434 -12.44 1.85 -9.14
C TYR A 434 -11.27 2.51 -9.86
N GLU A 435 -10.14 2.60 -9.18
CA GLU A 435 -8.99 3.39 -9.59
C GLU A 435 -7.74 2.52 -9.75
N VAL A 436 -6.96 2.83 -10.78
CA VAL A 436 -5.66 2.19 -11.03
C VAL A 436 -4.57 3.24 -10.97
N GLU A 437 -3.62 3.08 -10.06
CA GLU A 437 -2.59 4.07 -9.77
C GLU A 437 -1.19 3.58 -10.19
N SER A 438 -0.49 4.39 -10.97
CA SER A 438 0.88 4.15 -11.43
C SER A 438 1.86 5.06 -10.67
N ARG A 439 2.15 4.78 -9.39
CA ARG A 439 3.10 5.60 -8.60
C ARG A 439 4.56 5.37 -8.98
N LYS A 440 5.18 6.42 -9.53
CA LYS A 440 6.44 7.00 -9.03
C LYS A 440 6.23 8.52 -8.99
N PHE A 441 6.77 9.23 -8.00
CA PHE A 441 6.71 10.70 -8.01
C PHE A 441 7.55 11.25 -9.16
N SER A 442 7.12 12.38 -9.73
CA SER A 442 7.74 13.00 -10.92
C SER A 442 9.12 13.63 -10.66
N ASN A 443 9.55 13.71 -9.39
CA ASN A 443 10.89 14.12 -8.96
C ASN A 443 11.78 12.93 -8.54
N GLY A 444 11.27 11.70 -8.55
CA GLY A 444 12.00 10.49 -8.13
C GLY A 444 11.94 10.16 -6.63
N GLU A 445 11.17 10.89 -5.82
CA GLU A 445 11.06 10.62 -4.37
C GLU A 445 10.29 9.32 -4.06
N THR A 446 10.70 8.67 -2.97
CA THR A 446 10.06 7.45 -2.43
C THR A 446 8.97 7.83 -1.44
N SER A 447 7.75 7.32 -1.66
CA SER A 447 6.58 7.59 -0.82
C SER A 447 6.00 6.28 -0.31
N ILE A 448 5.74 6.22 1.00
CA ILE A 448 5.32 5.01 1.70
C ILE A 448 4.08 5.32 2.52
N GLU A 449 3.11 4.42 2.45
CA GLU A 449 1.80 4.57 3.08
C GLU A 449 1.45 3.27 3.80
N ILE A 450 1.40 3.30 5.14
CA ILE A 450 1.07 2.13 5.95
C ILE A 450 -0.45 1.99 5.99
N LYS A 451 -0.99 1.07 5.18
CA LYS A 451 -2.45 0.94 4.94
C LYS A 451 -3.23 0.20 6.03
N GLY A 452 -2.57 -0.25 7.10
CA GLY A 452 -3.19 -0.94 8.23
C GLY A 452 -2.68 -0.40 9.57
N SER A 453 -3.50 -0.47 10.62
CA SER A 453 -3.08 0.02 11.94
C SER A 453 -1.94 -0.83 12.51
N VAL A 454 -0.79 -0.18 12.73
CA VAL A 454 0.41 -0.73 13.40
C VAL A 454 0.52 -0.31 14.87
N ARG A 455 -0.43 0.49 15.37
CA ARG A 455 -0.44 1.02 16.73
C ARG A 455 -0.42 -0.11 17.79
N GLU A 456 0.45 0.03 18.79
CA GLU A 456 0.71 -0.97 19.85
C GLU A 456 1.20 -2.36 19.38
N LYS A 457 1.55 -2.53 18.09
CA LYS A 457 2.05 -3.81 17.56
C LYS A 457 3.58 -3.88 17.54
N ASP A 458 4.10 -5.10 17.68
CA ASP A 458 5.46 -5.43 17.23
C ASP A 458 5.46 -5.46 15.69
N VAL A 459 6.31 -4.65 15.07
CA VAL A 459 6.45 -4.56 13.61
C VAL A 459 7.82 -5.08 13.21
N PHE A 460 7.86 -6.03 12.28
CA PHE A 460 9.08 -6.53 11.66
C PHE A 460 9.15 -6.06 10.21
N ILE A 461 10.17 -5.26 9.87
CA ILE A 461 10.38 -4.74 8.52
C ILE A 461 11.50 -5.54 7.85
N VAL A 462 11.17 -6.31 6.81
CA VAL A 462 12.16 -7.11 6.06
C VAL A 462 12.55 -6.38 4.78
N GLN A 463 13.83 -6.04 4.64
CA GLN A 463 14.39 -5.41 3.45
C GLN A 463 15.84 -5.88 3.28
N SER A 464 16.22 -6.39 2.09
CA SER A 464 17.60 -6.86 1.83
C SER A 464 18.55 -5.74 1.39
N GLY A 465 18.03 -4.57 1.02
CA GLY A 465 18.85 -3.44 0.54
C GLY A 465 19.58 -3.72 -0.79
N SER A 466 19.22 -4.79 -1.50
CA SER A 466 19.86 -5.25 -2.74
C SER A 466 19.24 -4.61 -3.99
N GLY A 467 20.02 -4.45 -5.06
CA GLY A 467 19.58 -3.79 -6.29
C GLY A 467 19.83 -2.28 -6.23
N ASN A 468 18.78 -1.46 -6.26
CA ASN A 468 18.89 -0.02 -6.04
C ASN A 468 19.12 0.27 -4.54
N VAL A 469 20.38 0.08 -4.08
CA VAL A 469 20.75 0.17 -2.65
C VAL A 469 20.29 1.48 -2.02
N ASN A 470 20.53 2.62 -2.68
CA ASN A 470 20.15 3.94 -2.18
C ASN A 470 18.62 4.06 -2.01
N ASP A 471 17.84 3.67 -3.03
CA ASP A 471 16.38 3.79 -3.03
C ASP A 471 15.77 2.89 -1.95
N ASN A 472 16.18 1.63 -1.90
CA ASN A 472 15.68 0.62 -0.97
C ASN A 472 16.09 0.94 0.48
N PHE A 473 17.22 1.61 0.69
CA PHE A 473 17.63 2.08 2.01
C PHE A 473 16.85 3.32 2.46
N MET A 474 16.63 4.29 1.56
CA MET A 474 15.73 5.41 1.84
C MET A 474 14.29 4.95 2.09
N GLU A 475 13.81 3.95 1.35
CA GLU A 475 12.52 3.30 1.57
C GLU A 475 12.44 2.72 2.99
N LEU A 476 13.45 1.95 3.40
CA LEU A 476 13.54 1.38 4.74
C LEU A 476 13.47 2.46 5.84
N LEU A 477 14.25 3.54 5.72
CA LEU A 477 14.26 4.63 6.71
C LEU A 477 12.89 5.33 6.82
N ILE A 478 12.23 5.60 5.69
CA ILE A 478 10.89 6.21 5.66
C ILE A 478 9.86 5.26 6.28
N LEU A 479 9.94 3.94 6.01
CA LEU A 479 9.01 2.95 6.56
C LEU A 479 9.17 2.77 8.08
N ILE A 480 10.40 2.78 8.61
CA ILE A 480 10.68 2.77 10.06
C ILE A 480 10.06 4.01 10.71
N SER A 481 10.34 5.20 10.17
CA SER A 481 9.83 6.48 10.67
C SER A 481 8.29 6.53 10.64
N ALA A 482 7.67 6.03 9.56
CA ALA A 482 6.22 5.92 9.45
C ALA A 482 5.64 4.95 10.50
N CYS A 483 6.26 3.80 10.75
CA CYS A 483 5.83 2.86 11.79
C CYS A 483 5.94 3.46 13.20
N LYS A 484 7.02 4.19 13.48
CA LYS A 484 7.24 4.85 14.78
C LYS A 484 6.22 5.99 15.00
N THR A 485 5.99 6.81 13.97
CA THR A 485 4.97 7.88 13.97
C THR A 485 3.56 7.33 14.16
N ALA A 486 3.25 6.17 13.55
CA ALA A 486 1.99 5.44 13.75
C ALA A 486 1.87 4.71 15.11
N SER A 487 2.76 5.01 16.06
CA SER A 487 2.76 4.48 17.44
C SER A 487 2.88 2.95 17.51
N ALA A 488 3.71 2.34 16.65
CA ALA A 488 4.12 0.95 16.83
C ALA A 488 4.85 0.75 18.18
N LYS A 489 4.56 -0.36 18.87
CA LYS A 489 5.14 -0.68 20.18
C LYS A 489 6.65 -0.91 20.08
N ARG A 490 7.09 -1.56 19.01
CA ARG A 490 8.48 -1.93 18.73
C ARG A 490 8.67 -2.12 17.23
N VAL A 491 9.69 -1.49 16.66
CA VAL A 491 10.05 -1.62 15.25
C VAL A 491 11.37 -2.41 15.16
N THR A 492 11.30 -3.66 14.72
CA THR A 492 12.46 -4.51 14.46
C THR A 492 12.77 -4.52 12.97
N VAL A 493 13.97 -4.10 12.61
CA VAL A 493 14.47 -4.11 11.23
C VAL A 493 15.16 -5.44 10.96
N VAL A 494 14.86 -6.05 9.82
CA VAL A 494 15.44 -7.32 9.38
C VAL A 494 16.16 -7.08 8.06
N LEU A 495 17.49 -7.08 8.12
CA LEU A 495 18.41 -6.80 7.02
C LEU A 495 19.26 -8.07 6.72
N PRO A 496 18.77 -8.99 5.87
CA PRO A 496 19.51 -10.21 5.51
C PRO A 496 20.90 -9.95 4.93
N PHE A 497 21.11 -8.78 4.32
CA PHE A 497 22.40 -8.23 3.96
C PHE A 497 22.50 -6.80 4.51
N PHE A 498 23.66 -6.43 5.08
CA PHE A 498 23.91 -5.09 5.60
C PHE A 498 24.68 -4.23 4.58
N PRO A 499 24.04 -3.25 3.92
CA PRO A 499 24.66 -2.47 2.85
C PRO A 499 25.74 -1.51 3.35
N TYR A 500 26.61 -1.04 2.44
CA TYR A 500 27.76 -0.15 2.70
C TYR A 500 28.83 -0.67 3.68
N SER A 501 28.73 -1.92 4.13
CA SER A 501 29.70 -2.61 4.99
C SER A 501 31.08 -2.86 4.35
N ARG A 502 31.16 -2.85 3.00
CA ARG A 502 32.36 -3.22 2.22
C ARG A 502 33.09 -2.01 1.62
N GLN A 503 33.37 -0.98 2.40
CA GLN A 503 34.25 0.11 1.95
C GLN A 503 35.70 -0.13 2.39
N PRO A 504 36.69 0.02 1.50
CA PRO A 504 38.09 -0.22 1.85
C PRO A 504 38.61 0.89 2.77
N GLU A 505 39.28 0.52 3.87
CA GLU A 505 39.86 1.46 4.84
C GLU A 505 40.86 2.45 4.22
N ASN A 506 41.48 2.09 3.10
CA ASN A 506 42.37 2.95 2.32
C ASN A 506 42.01 2.91 0.82
N PRO A 507 41.95 4.06 0.13
CA PRO A 507 41.80 4.10 -1.32
C PRO A 507 43.03 3.48 -1.99
N LYS A 508 42.84 2.36 -2.69
CA LYS A 508 43.91 1.75 -3.49
C LYS A 508 44.11 2.60 -4.74
N VAL A 509 45.23 3.33 -4.78
CA VAL A 509 45.69 4.02 -5.99
C VAL A 509 45.88 2.99 -7.11
N ALA A 510 45.03 3.06 -8.14
CA ALA A 510 45.25 2.36 -9.38
C ALA A 510 46.38 3.08 -10.13
N MET A 511 47.59 2.52 -10.10
CA MET A 511 48.70 3.01 -10.92
C MET A 511 48.42 2.67 -12.38
N ASP A 512 48.11 3.70 -13.16
CA ASP A 512 47.65 3.57 -14.53
C ASP A 512 48.82 3.27 -15.48
N GLY A 513 48.84 2.05 -16.01
CA GLY A 513 49.86 1.60 -16.96
C GLY A 513 49.52 2.01 -18.38
N GLN A 514 49.99 3.18 -18.82
CA GLN A 514 49.76 3.69 -20.18
C GLN A 514 50.26 2.72 -21.26
N SER A 515 49.35 1.96 -21.87
CA SER A 515 49.59 1.29 -23.14
C SER A 515 49.10 2.17 -24.29
N LYS A 516 50.00 3.03 -24.81
CA LYS A 516 49.78 3.66 -26.11
C LYS A 516 49.77 2.59 -27.20
N ASN A 517 48.64 2.42 -27.89
CA ASN A 517 48.63 2.14 -29.33
C ASN A 517 47.26 2.48 -29.91
N ALA A 518 47.24 3.50 -30.77
CA ALA A 518 46.11 3.78 -31.65
C ALA A 518 46.18 2.85 -32.89
N ASN A 519 45.11 2.86 -33.68
CA ASN A 519 44.93 2.18 -34.98
C ASN A 519 44.56 0.68 -34.90
N ASN A 520 43.26 0.41 -34.78
CA ASN A 520 42.48 -0.06 -35.94
C ASN A 520 40.97 -0.01 -35.69
N ASN A 521 40.25 0.81 -36.47
CA ASN A 521 38.79 0.82 -36.55
C ASN A 521 38.31 -0.13 -37.66
N VAL A 522 37.68 -1.26 -37.29
CA VAL A 522 36.56 -1.88 -38.02
C VAL A 522 35.70 -2.62 -36.97
N PHE A 523 34.37 -2.66 -37.11
CA PHE A 523 33.38 -3.27 -36.18
C PHE A 523 32.99 -2.48 -34.91
N SER A 524 32.66 -1.19 -35.06
CA SER A 524 31.83 -0.46 -34.09
C SER A 524 30.64 0.27 -34.76
N HIS A 525 29.78 -0.50 -35.41
CA HIS A 525 28.39 -0.13 -35.71
C HIS A 525 27.51 -1.32 -35.32
N PHE A 526 26.28 -1.06 -34.89
CA PHE A 526 25.36 -2.01 -34.22
C PHE A 526 25.70 -2.35 -32.75
N LEU A 527 25.45 -1.39 -31.86
CA LEU A 527 24.65 -1.54 -30.63
C LEU A 527 24.74 -0.24 -29.81
N SER A 528 23.63 0.47 -29.66
CA SER A 528 23.57 1.67 -28.83
C SER A 528 23.63 1.30 -27.35
N LYS A 529 24.75 1.61 -26.68
CA LYS A 529 24.87 1.46 -25.22
C LYS A 529 23.72 2.19 -24.50
N PRO A 530 23.00 1.57 -23.55
CA PRO A 530 22.25 2.34 -22.56
C PRO A 530 23.24 3.17 -21.72
N LYS A 531 22.79 4.35 -21.23
CA LYS A 531 23.64 5.27 -20.45
C LYS A 531 24.23 4.56 -19.23
N GLU A 532 25.56 4.55 -19.14
CA GLU A 532 26.29 4.14 -17.94
C GLU A 532 25.90 5.07 -16.78
N ILE A 533 25.21 4.51 -15.77
CA ILE A 533 25.13 5.17 -14.47
C ILE A 533 26.50 5.00 -13.82
N VAL A 534 27.26 6.10 -13.79
CA VAL A 534 28.58 6.15 -13.16
C VAL A 534 28.41 5.95 -11.66
N THR A 535 28.65 4.72 -11.20
CA THR A 535 28.77 4.42 -9.77
C THR A 535 30.11 4.93 -9.23
N ASN A 536 30.21 5.08 -7.91
CA ASN A 536 31.24 5.89 -7.21
C ASN A 536 32.72 5.48 -7.39
N ALA A 537 33.05 4.51 -8.24
CA ALA A 537 34.43 4.18 -8.61
C ALA A 537 35.16 5.35 -9.31
N SER A 538 34.43 6.23 -10.00
CA SER A 538 35.00 7.39 -10.72
C SER A 538 35.58 8.49 -9.81
N ALA A 539 35.14 8.56 -8.55
CA ALA A 539 35.60 9.58 -7.59
C ALA A 539 37.06 9.35 -7.10
N ILE A 540 37.64 8.17 -7.36
CA ILE A 540 38.98 7.80 -6.89
C ILE A 540 40.09 8.53 -7.69
N ASN A 541 39.80 8.97 -8.92
CA ASN A 541 40.79 9.64 -9.80
C ASN A 541 41.07 11.12 -9.46
N LEU A 542 40.51 11.65 -8.37
CA LEU A 542 40.61 13.06 -7.98
C LEU A 542 41.57 13.33 -6.81
N LEU A 543 42.23 12.29 -6.29
CA LEU A 543 43.03 12.35 -5.06
C LEU A 543 44.49 11.92 -5.32
N GLY A 544 45.44 12.71 -4.79
CA GLY A 544 46.87 12.45 -4.90
C GLY A 544 47.32 11.23 -4.10
N ALA A 545 48.49 10.68 -4.44
CA ALA A 545 49.06 9.53 -3.75
C ALA A 545 49.29 9.81 -2.25
N VAL A 546 48.93 8.83 -1.42
CA VAL A 546 49.11 8.84 0.05
C VAL A 546 50.21 7.89 0.51
N ASP A 547 50.79 8.18 1.67
CA ASP A 547 51.78 7.31 2.32
C ASP A 547 51.15 6.08 3.00
N GLU A 548 52.00 5.24 3.59
CA GLU A 548 51.61 3.99 4.26
C GLU A 548 50.71 4.21 5.50
N ASN A 549 50.63 5.45 6.01
CA ASN A 549 49.78 5.87 7.12
C ASN A 549 48.53 6.65 6.66
N GLY A 550 48.26 6.69 5.35
CA GLY A 550 47.12 7.40 4.77
C GLY A 550 47.25 8.93 4.78
N ARG A 551 48.48 9.47 4.85
CA ARG A 551 48.73 10.92 4.76
C ARG A 551 49.02 11.33 3.32
N GLY A 552 48.39 12.42 2.88
CA GLY A 552 48.71 13.03 1.58
C GLY A 552 50.05 13.76 1.62
N SER A 553 50.47 14.29 0.46
CA SER A 553 51.69 15.13 0.32
C SER A 553 51.69 16.39 1.18
N SER A 554 50.55 16.78 1.76
CA SER A 554 50.39 17.86 2.74
C SER A 554 50.60 17.44 4.20
N GLY A 555 50.90 16.16 4.47
CA GLY A 555 51.06 15.59 5.82
C GLY A 555 49.75 15.33 6.58
N TYR A 556 48.60 15.79 6.06
CA TYR A 556 47.29 15.51 6.64
C TYR A 556 46.85 14.07 6.37
N LYS A 557 46.38 13.38 7.41
CA LYS A 557 45.72 12.07 7.29
C LYS A 557 44.41 12.24 6.53
N GLN A 558 44.23 11.48 5.46
CA GLN A 558 43.00 11.44 4.69
C GLN A 558 41.92 10.74 5.53
N TRP A 559 40.81 11.43 5.76
CA TRP A 559 39.66 10.87 6.47
C TRP A 559 38.73 10.17 5.48
N VAL A 560 38.57 8.86 5.63
CA VAL A 560 37.55 8.06 4.94
C VAL A 560 36.36 7.93 5.88
N SER A 561 35.14 8.26 5.41
CA SER A 561 33.92 8.11 6.21
C SER A 561 33.59 6.62 6.38
N PRO A 562 33.44 6.09 7.61
CA PRO A 562 32.99 4.72 7.84
C PRO A 562 31.50 4.61 7.52
N SER A 563 31.16 4.38 6.25
CA SER A 563 29.76 4.44 5.80
C SER A 563 28.83 3.45 6.51
N GLY A 564 29.33 2.29 6.96
CA GLY A 564 28.55 1.35 7.78
C GLY A 564 28.13 1.89 9.15
N THR A 565 28.97 2.72 9.79
CA THR A 565 28.63 3.41 11.06
C THR A 565 27.53 4.44 10.83
N LEU A 566 27.61 5.21 9.74
CA LEU A 566 26.55 6.15 9.36
C LEU A 566 25.21 5.44 9.11
N VAL A 567 25.23 4.30 8.41
CA VAL A 567 24.04 3.47 8.15
C VAL A 567 23.42 2.96 9.45
N ALA A 568 24.23 2.49 10.41
CA ALA A 568 23.76 2.08 11.74
C ALA A 568 23.10 3.25 12.51
N SER A 569 23.74 4.43 12.51
CA SER A 569 23.19 5.65 13.12
C SER A 569 21.89 6.10 12.46
N LEU A 570 21.76 6.00 11.13
CA LEU A 570 20.55 6.37 10.39
C LEU A 570 19.38 5.43 10.72
N LEU A 571 19.60 4.12 10.80
CA LEU A 571 18.57 3.14 11.20
C LEU A 571 18.05 3.42 12.62
N THR A 572 18.97 3.70 13.54
CA THR A 572 18.64 4.12 14.91
C THR A 572 17.83 5.42 14.92
N THR A 573 18.30 6.45 14.21
CA THR A 573 17.68 7.78 14.14
C THR A 573 16.30 7.76 13.49
N ALA A 574 16.06 6.86 12.54
CA ALA A 574 14.74 6.65 11.94
C ALA A 574 13.71 6.05 12.91
N GLY A 575 14.14 5.50 14.05
CA GLY A 575 13.26 4.97 15.11
C GLY A 575 13.18 3.45 15.18
N ALA A 576 14.16 2.72 14.64
CA ALA A 576 14.27 1.28 14.85
C ALA A 576 14.66 0.98 16.30
N ASP A 577 14.06 -0.04 16.91
CA ASP A 577 14.34 -0.46 18.30
C ASP A 577 15.28 -1.68 18.37
N ARG A 578 15.42 -2.43 17.26
CA ARG A 578 16.24 -3.64 17.13
C ARG A 578 16.59 -3.88 15.66
N CYS A 579 17.76 -4.46 15.40
CA CYS A 579 18.16 -4.94 14.08
C CYS A 579 18.48 -6.45 14.11
N ILE A 580 17.97 -7.21 13.13
CA ILE A 580 18.37 -8.59 12.85
C ILE A 580 19.13 -8.58 11.53
N THR A 581 20.31 -9.19 11.49
CA THR A 581 21.12 -9.31 10.27
C THR A 581 21.85 -10.65 10.23
N MET A 582 22.65 -10.91 9.21
CA MET A 582 23.45 -12.14 9.11
C MET A 582 24.86 -11.82 8.59
N ASP A 583 25.86 -12.53 9.13
CA ASP A 583 27.27 -12.53 8.71
C ASP A 583 27.84 -11.13 8.36
N LEU A 584 27.68 -10.16 9.28
CA LEU A 584 28.33 -8.85 9.19
C LEU A 584 29.82 -8.98 8.78
N HIS A 585 30.20 -8.28 7.71
CA HIS A 585 31.54 -8.36 7.10
C HIS A 585 32.67 -8.02 8.08
N ASP A 586 32.44 -7.00 8.91
CA ASP A 586 33.23 -6.77 10.12
C ASP A 586 32.33 -6.96 11.35
N PRO A 587 32.63 -7.92 12.24
CA PRO A 587 31.93 -8.08 13.52
C PRO A 587 31.90 -6.82 14.38
N GLN A 588 32.86 -5.90 14.21
CA GLN A 588 32.88 -4.60 14.90
C GLN A 588 31.65 -3.74 14.58
N PHE A 589 30.99 -3.92 13.42
CA PHE A 589 29.77 -3.20 13.10
C PHE A 589 28.66 -3.39 14.14
N GLN A 590 28.61 -4.55 14.82
CA GLN A 590 27.64 -4.81 15.88
C GLN A 590 27.77 -3.84 17.07
N GLY A 591 28.97 -3.31 17.32
CA GLY A 591 29.25 -2.34 18.39
C GLY A 591 28.96 -0.87 18.04
N PHE A 592 28.58 -0.56 16.79
CA PHE A 592 28.24 0.80 16.35
C PHE A 592 26.73 1.09 16.33
N PHE A 593 25.89 0.15 16.76
CA PHE A 593 24.45 0.36 16.91
C PHE A 593 24.13 0.69 18.37
N ASP A 594 23.40 1.77 18.61
CA ASP A 594 22.85 2.10 19.93
C ASP A 594 21.59 1.27 20.28
N ILE A 595 21.22 0.31 19.41
CA ILE A 595 20.06 -0.58 19.50
C ILE A 595 20.51 -2.04 19.56
N GLN A 596 19.66 -2.95 20.05
CA GLN A 596 20.03 -4.37 20.07
C GLN A 596 20.19 -4.92 18.64
N VAL A 597 21.34 -5.56 18.38
CA VAL A 597 21.64 -6.21 17.10
C VAL A 597 21.81 -7.71 17.30
N ASP A 598 20.96 -8.49 16.63
CA ASP A 598 21.04 -9.94 16.57
C ASP A 598 21.69 -10.35 15.22
N ASN A 599 23.00 -10.59 15.23
CA ASN A 599 23.78 -11.01 14.06
C ASN A 599 23.78 -12.54 13.93
N LEU A 600 23.01 -13.05 12.97
CA LEU A 600 22.87 -14.48 12.66
C LEU A 600 24.08 -14.98 11.84
N TYR A 601 24.31 -16.29 11.82
CA TYR A 601 25.44 -16.89 11.10
C TYR A 601 24.97 -17.99 10.14
N SER A 602 25.45 -17.96 8.89
CA SER A 602 25.28 -19.03 7.90
C SER A 602 26.10 -20.28 8.21
N ARG A 603 27.09 -20.18 9.13
CA ARG A 603 27.99 -21.25 9.55
C ARG A 603 27.31 -22.64 9.70
N PRO A 604 26.13 -22.78 10.34
CA PRO A 604 25.49 -24.09 10.48
C PRO A 604 24.90 -24.63 9.17
N LEU A 605 24.38 -23.76 8.28
CA LEU A 605 23.93 -24.14 6.94
C LEU A 605 25.10 -24.64 6.09
N PHE A 606 26.24 -23.94 6.12
CA PHE A 606 27.45 -24.38 5.41
C PHE A 606 27.99 -25.71 5.95
N LYS A 607 28.03 -25.89 7.27
CA LYS A 607 28.36 -27.18 7.89
C LYS A 607 27.46 -28.31 7.39
N ARG A 608 26.14 -28.10 7.39
CA ARG A 608 25.18 -29.09 6.91
C ARG A 608 25.34 -29.39 5.41
N TYR A 609 25.49 -28.35 4.59
CA TYR A 609 25.72 -28.49 3.16
C TYR A 609 26.99 -29.31 2.86
N ILE A 610 28.09 -29.04 3.57
CA ILE A 610 29.34 -29.79 3.42
C ILE A 610 29.13 -31.27 3.81
N MET A 611 28.42 -31.55 4.90
CA MET A 611 28.16 -32.93 5.35
C MET A 611 27.25 -33.71 4.41
N ASP A 612 26.21 -33.07 3.87
CA ASP A 612 25.16 -33.73 3.08
C ASP A 612 25.51 -33.82 1.57
N TYR A 613 26.27 -32.86 1.02
CA TYR A 613 26.48 -32.73 -0.43
C TYR A 613 27.94 -32.81 -0.92
N VAL A 614 28.95 -32.71 -0.05
CA VAL A 614 30.37 -32.84 -0.48
C VAL A 614 30.80 -34.31 -0.40
N PRO A 615 31.18 -34.96 -1.51
CA PRO A 615 31.63 -36.34 -1.50
C PRO A 615 32.84 -36.52 -0.59
N ASN A 616 32.80 -37.55 0.27
CA ASN A 616 33.87 -37.85 1.24
C ASN A 616 34.30 -36.64 2.09
N TYR A 617 33.34 -35.83 2.59
CA TYR A 617 33.61 -34.56 3.28
C TYR A 617 34.73 -34.61 4.34
N ARG A 618 34.95 -35.74 5.02
CA ARG A 618 36.02 -35.91 6.04
C ARG A 618 37.45 -35.76 5.49
N ASP A 619 37.65 -35.98 4.19
CA ASP A 619 38.93 -35.78 3.50
C ASP A 619 39.00 -34.42 2.75
N CYS A 620 37.98 -33.56 2.93
CA CYS A 620 38.01 -32.22 2.35
C CYS A 620 38.92 -31.27 3.15
N VAL A 621 39.36 -30.21 2.48
CA VAL A 621 40.13 -29.11 3.07
C VAL A 621 39.29 -27.85 3.04
N ILE A 622 39.02 -27.28 4.21
CA ILE A 622 38.36 -25.98 4.33
C ILE A 622 39.41 -24.89 4.14
N VAL A 623 39.20 -24.01 3.17
CA VAL A 623 40.18 -23.00 2.75
C VAL A 623 39.64 -21.60 3.04
N SER A 624 40.44 -20.76 3.71
CA SER A 624 40.15 -19.32 3.79
C SER A 624 40.88 -18.57 2.65
N PRO A 625 40.17 -17.74 1.87
CA PRO A 625 40.76 -16.99 0.76
C PRO A 625 41.70 -15.85 1.23
N ASP A 626 41.57 -15.41 2.48
CA ASP A 626 42.48 -14.48 3.14
C ASP A 626 42.53 -14.66 4.67
N SER A 627 43.32 -13.82 5.36
CA SER A 627 43.48 -13.84 6.81
C SER A 627 42.29 -13.29 7.61
N GLY A 628 41.38 -12.53 7.00
CA GLY A 628 40.16 -12.03 7.66
C GLY A 628 39.13 -13.13 7.83
N GLY A 629 38.89 -13.91 6.78
CA GLY A 629 38.01 -15.08 6.81
C GLY A 629 38.51 -16.25 7.67
N ALA A 630 39.79 -16.26 8.06
CA ALA A 630 40.47 -17.42 8.65
C ALA A 630 39.77 -17.99 9.90
N LYS A 631 39.29 -17.12 10.80
CA LYS A 631 38.56 -17.56 12.02
C LYS A 631 37.25 -18.29 11.68
N ARG A 632 36.52 -17.83 10.65
CA ARG A 632 35.25 -18.42 10.21
C ARG A 632 35.47 -19.81 9.59
N ALA A 633 36.46 -19.90 8.70
CA ALA A 633 36.86 -21.14 8.05
C ALA A 633 37.39 -22.18 9.05
N THR A 634 38.26 -21.77 9.98
CA THR A 634 38.78 -22.64 11.06
C THR A 634 37.64 -23.17 11.93
N ALA A 635 36.74 -22.29 12.39
CA ALA A 635 35.60 -22.69 13.22
C ALA A 635 34.60 -23.64 12.51
N ILE A 636 34.59 -23.68 11.18
CA ILE A 636 33.86 -24.70 10.41
C ILE A 636 34.66 -25.99 10.36
N ALA A 637 35.95 -25.93 10.01
CA ALA A 637 36.85 -27.08 9.95
C ALA A 637 36.87 -27.88 11.27
N ASP A 638 37.04 -27.20 12.41
CA ASP A 638 37.02 -27.80 13.75
C ASP A 638 35.65 -28.44 14.05
N ALA A 639 34.56 -27.78 13.69
CA ALA A 639 33.19 -28.25 13.95
C ALA A 639 32.75 -29.44 13.10
N ILE A 640 33.51 -29.80 12.05
CA ILE A 640 33.27 -30.96 11.18
C ILE A 640 34.41 -32.00 11.18
N GLY A 641 35.56 -31.66 11.77
CA GLY A 641 36.75 -32.52 11.85
C GLY A 641 37.57 -32.59 10.55
N CYS A 642 37.61 -31.52 9.75
CA CYS A 642 38.32 -31.47 8.47
C CYS A 642 39.63 -30.67 8.54
N SER A 643 40.49 -30.83 7.53
CA SER A 643 41.74 -30.05 7.43
C SER A 643 41.45 -28.58 7.13
N PHE A 644 42.26 -27.66 7.68
CA PHE A 644 42.21 -26.23 7.37
C PHE A 644 43.42 -25.80 6.52
N ALA A 645 43.20 -24.90 5.56
CA ALA A 645 44.26 -24.22 4.82
C ALA A 645 43.98 -22.70 4.71
N LEU A 646 45.04 -21.91 4.65
CA LEU A 646 44.99 -20.46 4.56
C LEU A 646 45.78 -19.96 3.35
N ILE A 647 45.18 -19.08 2.56
CA ILE A 647 45.90 -18.35 1.51
C ILE A 647 46.42 -17.04 2.12
N HIS A 648 47.73 -16.99 2.36
CA HIS A 648 48.40 -15.78 2.84
C HIS A 648 48.87 -14.93 1.66
N LYS A 649 48.66 -13.62 1.74
CA LYS A 649 49.09 -12.67 0.72
C LYS A 649 50.22 -11.80 1.26
N GLU A 650 51.45 -12.11 0.86
CA GLU A 650 52.60 -11.31 1.26
C GLU A 650 52.48 -9.88 0.74
N ARG A 651 52.68 -8.90 1.64
CA ARG A 651 52.98 -7.53 1.27
C ARG A 651 54.50 -7.40 1.23
N LYS A 652 55.08 -7.15 0.05
CA LYS A 652 56.51 -6.83 -0.04
C LYS A 652 56.79 -5.54 0.73
N ILE A 653 57.55 -5.64 1.81
CA ILE A 653 58.20 -4.51 2.46
C ILE A 653 59.21 -3.94 1.45
N LYS A 654 59.04 -2.67 1.05
CA LYS A 654 60.09 -1.96 0.33
C LYS A 654 61.17 -1.57 1.33
N VAL A 655 62.27 -2.32 1.37
CA VAL A 655 63.48 -1.86 2.06
C VAL A 655 64.00 -0.65 1.28
N THR A 656 63.97 0.53 1.91
CA THR A 656 64.56 1.76 1.39
C THR A 656 66.08 1.62 1.37
N GLN A 657 66.69 1.75 0.18
CA GLN A 657 68.12 2.01 0.08
C GLN A 657 68.37 3.50 0.35
N GLU A 658 68.66 3.84 1.60
CA GLU A 658 69.40 5.06 1.93
C GLU A 658 70.87 4.73 2.20
N THR A 659 71.75 5.68 1.82
CA THR A 659 73.18 5.77 2.17
C THR A 659 74.14 4.66 1.71
N VAL A 660 74.81 4.95 0.59
CA VAL A 660 76.26 4.82 0.31
C VAL A 660 77.10 3.98 1.30
N GLY A 661 77.67 2.86 0.84
CA GLY A 661 78.66 2.10 1.63
C GLY A 661 79.05 0.72 1.08
N SER A 662 79.69 0.65 -0.10
CA SER A 662 80.45 -0.55 -0.53
C SER A 662 81.76 -0.69 0.30
N PRO A 663 82.50 -1.82 0.32
CA PRO A 663 82.40 -3.02 -0.56
C PRO A 663 82.64 -4.42 0.11
N LEU A 664 82.31 -5.52 -0.60
CA LEU A 664 83.23 -6.62 -1.02
C LEU A 664 82.57 -8.00 -1.27
N LEU A 665 83.14 -8.73 -2.27
CA LEU A 665 83.07 -10.18 -2.55
C LEU A 665 81.67 -10.76 -2.91
N SER A 666 81.32 -10.89 -4.20
CA SER A 666 81.65 -11.99 -5.15
C SER A 666 80.82 -13.27 -4.92
N ALA A 667 80.15 -13.93 -5.88
CA ALA A 667 79.89 -13.72 -7.31
C ALA A 667 78.58 -14.50 -7.68
N SER A 668 78.12 -14.79 -8.91
CA SER A 668 78.66 -14.67 -10.29
C SER A 668 77.54 -14.66 -11.36
N VAL A 669 77.90 -14.26 -12.58
CA VAL A 669 77.39 -14.67 -13.92
C VAL A 669 76.21 -15.67 -13.91
N SER A 670 75.03 -15.35 -14.46
CA SER A 670 74.81 -15.36 -15.92
C SER A 670 73.64 -14.49 -16.39
N MET A 671 73.89 -13.69 -17.44
CA MET A 671 72.86 -13.08 -18.27
C MET A 671 72.41 -14.07 -19.36
N ALA A 672 71.11 -14.34 -19.44
CA ALA A 672 70.48 -14.90 -20.64
C ALA A 672 69.19 -14.11 -20.91
N SER A 673 69.16 -13.40 -22.04
CA SER A 673 68.03 -12.56 -22.42
C SER A 673 66.90 -13.39 -23.02
N THR A 674 65.68 -13.25 -22.49
CA THR A 674 64.47 -13.50 -23.28
C THR A 674 63.37 -12.55 -22.82
N ASN A 675 62.87 -11.72 -23.75
CA ASN A 675 61.75 -10.82 -23.47
C ASN A 675 60.49 -11.65 -23.23
N SER A 676 60.05 -11.74 -21.98
CA SER A 676 58.65 -12.03 -21.66
C SER A 676 58.18 -11.00 -20.64
N THR A 677 57.16 -10.22 -21.02
CA THR A 677 56.57 -9.19 -20.15
C THR A 677 55.64 -9.86 -19.15
N THR A 678 56.21 -10.61 -18.19
CA THR A 678 55.46 -11.18 -17.09
C THR A 678 55.03 -10.04 -16.16
N GLN A 679 53.74 -9.72 -16.12
CA GLN A 679 53.19 -8.85 -15.07
C GLN A 679 53.49 -9.51 -13.72
N MET A 680 54.38 -8.90 -12.92
CA MET A 680 54.75 -9.44 -11.62
C MET A 680 53.55 -9.40 -10.69
N THR A 681 52.93 -10.56 -10.49
CA THR A 681 51.86 -10.75 -9.49
C THR A 681 52.49 -10.96 -8.12
N ASN A 682 51.85 -10.41 -7.07
CA ASN A 682 52.30 -10.65 -5.70
C ASN A 682 52.16 -12.14 -5.37
N PRO A 683 53.19 -12.82 -4.84
CA PRO A 683 53.07 -14.23 -4.49
C PRO A 683 52.05 -14.41 -3.36
N SER A 684 50.96 -15.11 -3.66
CA SER A 684 50.04 -15.66 -2.67
C SER A 684 50.55 -17.04 -2.26
N MET A 685 50.91 -17.20 -0.99
CA MET A 685 51.39 -18.47 -0.44
C MET A 685 50.21 -19.25 0.15
N LEU A 686 50.02 -20.48 -0.31
CA LEU A 686 49.10 -21.43 0.31
C LEU A 686 49.79 -22.07 1.52
N VAL A 687 49.13 -22.03 2.67
CA VAL A 687 49.57 -22.69 3.91
C VAL A 687 48.57 -23.81 4.23
N GLY A 688 48.98 -25.04 3.92
CA GLY A 688 48.16 -26.25 4.03
C GLY A 688 48.39 -27.17 2.83
N ASP A 689 48.15 -28.47 3.00
CA ASP A 689 48.16 -29.41 1.89
C ASP A 689 46.75 -29.60 1.32
N VAL A 690 46.64 -29.58 0.00
CA VAL A 690 45.39 -29.64 -0.78
C VAL A 690 45.45 -30.66 -1.93
N LYS A 691 46.59 -31.33 -2.11
CA LYS A 691 46.87 -32.11 -3.33
C LYS A 691 45.98 -33.35 -3.40
N GLY A 692 45.25 -33.50 -4.50
CA GLY A 692 44.27 -34.57 -4.73
C GLY A 692 42.95 -34.42 -3.96
N ARG A 693 42.86 -33.47 -3.02
CA ARG A 693 41.71 -33.32 -2.11
C ARG A 693 40.68 -32.31 -2.61
N VAL A 694 39.46 -32.48 -2.15
CA VAL A 694 38.36 -31.54 -2.40
C VAL A 694 38.54 -30.33 -1.50
N CYS A 695 38.57 -29.13 -2.09
CA CYS A 695 38.73 -27.88 -1.38
C CYS A 695 37.40 -27.13 -1.28
N VAL A 696 37.14 -26.54 -0.11
CA VAL A 696 35.93 -25.74 0.16
C VAL A 696 36.37 -24.34 0.60
N LEU A 697 36.31 -23.38 -0.32
CA LEU A 697 36.52 -21.96 0.00
C LEU A 697 35.32 -21.43 0.79
N ILE A 698 35.58 -20.70 1.88
CA ILE A 698 34.52 -20.09 2.71
C ILE A 698 34.77 -18.58 2.88
N ASP A 699 33.76 -17.76 2.60
CA ASP A 699 33.82 -16.31 2.69
C ASP A 699 32.46 -15.69 3.14
N ASP A 700 32.43 -14.42 3.55
CA ASP A 700 31.16 -13.70 3.74
C ASP A 700 30.59 -13.13 2.46
N LEU A 701 31.41 -12.46 1.64
CA LEU A 701 30.91 -11.49 0.68
C LEU A 701 31.62 -11.55 -0.68
N ALA A 702 30.94 -12.15 -1.66
CA ALA A 702 31.36 -12.20 -3.05
C ALA A 702 30.84 -10.96 -3.79
N ASP A 703 31.71 -9.97 -3.91
CA ASP A 703 31.45 -8.73 -4.67
C ASP A 703 32.15 -8.82 -6.03
N THR A 704 33.32 -8.21 -6.21
CA THR A 704 34.09 -8.28 -7.49
C THR A 704 34.69 -9.66 -7.83
N CYS A 705 34.51 -10.66 -6.98
CA CYS A 705 35.01 -12.05 -7.09
C CYS A 705 36.52 -12.25 -7.32
N THR A 706 37.33 -11.19 -7.32
CA THR A 706 38.77 -11.25 -7.63
C THR A 706 39.61 -12.03 -6.62
N THR A 707 39.22 -12.07 -5.35
CA THR A 707 39.92 -12.88 -4.32
C THR A 707 39.63 -14.36 -4.50
N ILE A 708 38.34 -14.74 -4.53
CA ILE A 708 37.90 -16.14 -4.62
C ILE A 708 38.32 -16.83 -5.94
N THR A 709 38.33 -16.12 -7.06
CA THR A 709 38.78 -16.68 -8.35
C THR A 709 40.29 -16.93 -8.38
N ARG A 710 41.10 -16.05 -7.77
CA ARG A 710 42.54 -16.27 -7.59
C ARG A 710 42.85 -17.40 -6.62
N ALA A 711 42.06 -17.50 -5.55
CA ALA A 711 42.16 -18.60 -4.60
C ALA A 711 41.86 -19.95 -5.27
N ALA A 712 40.77 -20.06 -6.03
CA ALA A 712 40.41 -21.27 -6.79
C ALA A 712 41.51 -21.68 -7.78
N LYS A 713 42.07 -20.72 -8.51
CA LYS A 713 43.21 -20.98 -9.42
C LYS A 713 44.43 -21.53 -8.67
N LEU A 714 44.84 -20.90 -7.57
CA LEU A 714 45.97 -21.36 -6.75
C LEU A 714 45.76 -22.79 -6.22
N LEU A 715 44.51 -23.14 -5.86
CA LEU A 715 44.14 -24.49 -5.43
C LEU A 715 44.22 -25.52 -6.57
N LYS A 716 43.73 -25.20 -7.77
CA LYS A 716 43.89 -26.09 -8.95
C LYS A 716 45.36 -26.23 -9.36
N ASP A 717 46.12 -25.13 -9.38
CA ASP A 717 47.56 -25.12 -9.70
C ASP A 717 48.38 -25.97 -8.69
N THR A 718 47.94 -26.07 -7.44
CA THR A 718 48.53 -26.96 -6.40
C THR A 718 47.95 -28.38 -6.39
N GLY A 719 47.00 -28.68 -7.29
CA GLY A 719 46.50 -30.03 -7.54
C GLY A 719 45.23 -30.41 -6.77
N ALA A 720 44.41 -29.46 -6.32
CA ALA A 720 43.08 -29.75 -5.77
C ALA A 720 42.18 -30.45 -6.80
N SER A 721 41.45 -31.48 -6.39
CA SER A 721 40.60 -32.26 -7.31
C SER A 721 39.34 -31.50 -7.70
N PHE A 722 38.64 -30.92 -6.71
CA PHE A 722 37.42 -30.14 -6.91
C PHE A 722 37.40 -28.94 -5.95
N VAL A 723 36.89 -27.79 -6.39
CA VAL A 723 36.82 -26.53 -5.64
C VAL A 723 35.36 -26.09 -5.52
N TYR A 724 34.81 -26.26 -4.32
CA TYR A 724 33.58 -25.61 -3.88
C TYR A 724 33.90 -24.21 -3.34
N CYS A 725 33.00 -23.27 -3.58
CA CYS A 725 33.06 -21.93 -2.98
C CYS A 725 31.72 -21.64 -2.29
N LEU A 726 31.73 -21.45 -0.97
CA LEU A 726 30.55 -21.17 -0.15
C LEU A 726 30.67 -19.74 0.38
N VAL A 727 29.72 -18.88 0.01
CA VAL A 727 29.76 -17.46 0.34
C VAL A 727 28.39 -17.00 0.84
N THR A 728 28.34 -16.28 1.96
CA THR A 728 27.03 -15.93 2.55
C THR A 728 26.23 -14.99 1.63
N HIS A 729 26.86 -13.91 1.20
CA HIS A 729 26.26 -12.82 0.44
C HIS A 729 26.91 -12.73 -0.96
N GLY A 730 26.14 -13.04 -2.00
CA GLY A 730 26.52 -12.81 -3.38
C GLY A 730 26.06 -11.44 -3.88
N VAL A 731 26.91 -10.42 -3.82
CA VAL A 731 26.64 -9.08 -4.38
C VAL A 731 26.98 -9.02 -5.87
N PHE A 732 28.06 -9.69 -6.29
CA PHE A 732 28.45 -9.87 -7.68
C PHE A 732 28.47 -8.59 -8.55
N SER A 733 29.15 -7.53 -8.11
CA SER A 733 29.22 -6.28 -8.87
C SER A 733 30.09 -6.37 -10.14
N GLY A 734 29.67 -5.66 -11.19
CA GLY A 734 30.39 -5.55 -12.45
C GLY A 734 30.49 -6.88 -13.21
N ASP A 735 31.68 -7.22 -13.67
CA ASP A 735 32.01 -8.43 -14.43
C ASP A 735 32.25 -9.67 -13.54
N ALA A 736 31.76 -9.66 -12.29
CA ALA A 736 32.00 -10.71 -11.30
C ALA A 736 31.45 -12.10 -11.71
N ILE A 737 30.24 -12.15 -12.27
CA ILE A 737 29.62 -13.41 -12.73
C ILE A 737 30.37 -13.98 -13.95
N GLU A 738 30.79 -13.12 -14.88
CA GLU A 738 31.60 -13.53 -16.04
C GLU A 738 32.96 -14.08 -15.59
N LYS A 739 33.61 -13.44 -14.61
CA LYS A 739 34.83 -13.95 -13.97
C LYS A 739 34.62 -15.30 -13.32
N VAL A 740 33.50 -15.53 -12.62
CA VAL A 740 33.17 -16.85 -12.04
C VAL A 740 33.00 -17.91 -13.14
N LEU A 741 32.29 -17.59 -14.23
CA LEU A 741 32.06 -18.52 -15.35
C LEU A 741 33.37 -19.01 -15.99
N VAL A 742 34.33 -18.11 -16.20
CA VAL A 742 35.66 -18.38 -16.79
C VAL A 742 36.65 -18.96 -15.75
N SER A 743 36.33 -18.92 -14.46
CA SER A 743 37.24 -19.36 -13.40
C SER A 743 37.30 -20.88 -13.18
N ASP A 744 38.35 -21.27 -12.48
CA ASP A 744 38.66 -22.58 -11.94
C ASP A 744 37.75 -23.03 -10.77
N ILE A 745 36.66 -22.30 -10.47
CA ILE A 745 35.64 -22.70 -9.49
C ILE A 745 34.73 -23.75 -10.14
N ASP A 746 34.62 -24.93 -9.55
CA ASP A 746 33.76 -25.99 -10.08
C ASP A 746 32.29 -25.75 -9.68
N LYS A 747 32.03 -25.36 -8.41
CA LYS A 747 30.70 -25.03 -7.91
C LYS A 747 30.71 -23.87 -6.91
N LEU A 748 29.83 -22.89 -7.13
CA LEU A 748 29.59 -21.74 -6.25
C LEU A 748 28.24 -21.89 -5.54
N VAL A 749 28.22 -21.67 -4.24
CA VAL A 749 27.05 -21.81 -3.36
C VAL A 749 26.88 -20.52 -2.58
N THR A 750 25.69 -19.93 -2.65
CA THR A 750 25.37 -18.66 -1.98
C THR A 750 24.09 -18.78 -1.15
N THR A 751 23.69 -17.75 -0.41
CA THR A 751 22.37 -17.71 0.24
C THR A 751 21.40 -16.75 -0.44
N ASN A 752 20.10 -16.91 -0.22
CA ASN A 752 19.07 -15.96 -0.64
C ASN A 752 19.00 -14.68 0.23
N SER A 753 20.05 -14.34 0.99
CA SER A 753 20.16 -13.02 1.67
C SER A 753 20.09 -11.84 0.70
N ILE A 754 20.50 -12.09 -0.54
CA ILE A 754 20.36 -11.22 -1.71
C ILE A 754 19.66 -12.07 -2.78
N PRO A 755 18.66 -11.55 -3.52
CA PRO A 755 18.02 -12.31 -4.60
C PRO A 755 19.03 -12.74 -5.68
N GLN A 756 19.08 -14.04 -5.98
CA GLN A 756 20.06 -14.64 -6.92
C GLN A 756 19.42 -15.21 -8.21
N ALA A 757 18.13 -15.01 -8.44
CA ALA A 757 17.39 -15.71 -9.52
C ALA A 757 18.02 -15.51 -10.91
N ASP A 758 18.46 -14.29 -11.22
CA ASP A 758 19.09 -13.95 -12.50
C ASP A 758 20.48 -14.61 -12.64
N ASN A 759 21.23 -14.72 -11.54
CA ASN A 759 22.56 -15.35 -11.50
C ASN A 759 22.47 -16.87 -11.67
N VAL A 760 21.45 -17.51 -11.08
CA VAL A 760 21.12 -18.93 -11.29
C VAL A 760 20.78 -19.17 -12.77
N ALA A 761 19.97 -18.31 -13.38
CA ALA A 761 19.59 -18.42 -14.78
C ALA A 761 20.77 -18.26 -15.74
N PHE A 762 21.76 -17.42 -15.40
CA PHE A 762 22.96 -17.19 -16.22
C PHE A 762 24.02 -18.30 -16.10
N LEU A 763 24.33 -18.74 -14.87
CA LEU A 763 25.38 -19.75 -14.62
C LEU A 763 24.89 -21.21 -14.71
N GLY A 764 23.58 -21.42 -14.53
CA GLY A 764 22.94 -22.73 -14.49
C GLY A 764 23.11 -23.46 -13.15
N GLU A 765 22.07 -24.20 -12.75
CA GLU A 765 21.95 -24.91 -11.47
C GLU A 765 23.09 -25.90 -11.15
N LYS A 766 23.84 -26.35 -12.17
CA LYS A 766 24.98 -27.25 -11.99
C LYS A 766 26.22 -26.55 -11.40
N ARG A 767 26.44 -25.26 -11.70
CA ARG A 767 27.60 -24.48 -11.22
C ARG A 767 27.23 -23.48 -10.12
N PHE A 768 25.97 -23.09 -10.01
CA PHE A 768 25.51 -22.10 -9.02
C PHE A 768 24.29 -22.61 -8.25
N GLU A 769 24.39 -22.62 -6.91
CA GLU A 769 23.32 -23.07 -6.01
C GLU A 769 23.01 -22.00 -4.93
N VAL A 770 21.76 -21.96 -4.47
CA VAL A 770 21.26 -20.98 -3.50
C VAL A 770 20.64 -21.69 -2.30
N LEU A 771 21.20 -21.45 -1.12
CA LEU A 771 20.69 -21.93 0.16
C LEU A 771 19.64 -20.95 0.72
N ASP A 772 18.55 -21.50 1.25
CA ASP A 772 17.46 -20.72 1.85
C ASP A 772 17.74 -20.38 3.33
N VAL A 773 17.91 -19.09 3.63
CA VAL A 773 18.05 -18.58 5.01
C VAL A 773 16.72 -18.12 5.61
N SER A 774 15.60 -18.16 4.86
CA SER A 774 14.29 -17.67 5.31
C SER A 774 13.86 -18.29 6.64
N ARG A 775 14.16 -19.58 6.86
CA ARG A 775 13.85 -20.34 8.08
C ARG A 775 14.56 -19.79 9.32
N ILE A 776 15.83 -19.40 9.18
CA ILE A 776 16.63 -18.84 10.29
C ILE A 776 16.06 -17.48 10.69
N PHE A 777 15.74 -16.63 9.71
CA PHE A 777 15.10 -15.34 9.97
C PHE A 777 13.70 -15.50 10.56
N ALA A 778 12.88 -16.42 10.06
CA ALA A 778 11.53 -16.67 10.56
C ALA A 778 11.54 -17.15 12.03
N GLU A 779 12.44 -18.07 12.39
CA GLU A 779 12.59 -18.55 13.76
C GLU A 779 13.19 -17.48 14.69
N ALA A 780 14.12 -16.65 14.20
CA ALA A 780 14.61 -15.48 14.95
C ALA A 780 13.48 -14.48 15.24
N ILE A 781 12.66 -14.14 14.23
CA ILE A 781 11.49 -13.26 14.37
C ILE A 781 10.49 -13.85 15.38
N ARG A 782 10.16 -15.15 15.27
CA ARG A 782 9.25 -15.85 16.21
C ARG A 782 9.76 -15.76 17.65
N ARG A 783 11.05 -16.03 17.87
CA ARG A 783 11.68 -15.95 19.21
C ARG A 783 11.67 -14.54 19.77
N ILE A 784 12.04 -13.53 18.96
CA ILE A 784 12.10 -12.12 19.38
C ILE A 784 10.70 -11.55 19.68
N HIS A 785 9.67 -12.02 18.99
CA HIS A 785 8.28 -11.70 19.30
C HIS A 785 7.84 -12.32 20.64
N ASN A 786 8.15 -13.60 20.85
CA ASN A 786 7.80 -14.34 22.07
C ASN A 786 8.67 -14.02 23.30
N GLY A 787 9.79 -13.30 23.14
CA GLY A 787 10.78 -13.07 24.21
C GLY A 787 11.68 -14.28 24.52
N GLU A 788 11.76 -15.24 23.60
CA GLU A 788 12.62 -16.42 23.69
C GLU A 788 14.08 -16.09 23.32
N SER A 789 15.04 -16.87 23.85
CA SER A 789 16.46 -16.67 23.51
C SER A 789 16.77 -17.09 22.07
N VAL A 790 17.38 -16.16 21.32
CA VAL A 790 17.92 -16.35 19.97
C VAL A 790 19.18 -17.22 19.98
N SER A 791 19.88 -17.33 21.12
CA SER A 791 21.22 -17.94 21.21
C SER A 791 21.31 -19.38 20.71
N MET A 792 20.23 -20.18 20.81
CA MET A 792 20.22 -21.56 20.30
C MET A 792 20.45 -21.66 18.78
N LEU A 793 20.13 -20.60 18.02
CA LEU A 793 20.32 -20.57 16.56
C LEU A 793 21.79 -20.52 16.14
N PHE A 794 22.70 -20.11 17.04
CA PHE A 794 24.13 -19.98 16.73
C PHE A 794 24.92 -21.30 16.81
N ASP A 795 24.42 -22.26 17.59
CA ASP A 795 25.14 -23.50 17.93
C ASP A 795 24.62 -24.73 17.18
N GLN A 796 23.30 -24.95 17.16
CA GLN A 796 22.73 -26.19 16.59
C GLN A 796 22.57 -26.12 15.07
N GLY A 797 22.35 -24.93 14.50
CA GLY A 797 21.75 -24.82 13.17
C GLY A 797 20.33 -25.38 13.14
N TRP A 798 19.73 -25.44 11.94
CA TRP A 798 18.42 -26.04 11.71
C TRP A 798 18.36 -26.78 10.36
#